data_AF-A0A1S2H5B5-F1
#
_entry.id   AF-A0A1S2H5B5-F1
#
_cell.length_a   1.000
_cell.length_b   1.000
_cell.length_c   1.000
_cell.angle_alpha   90.00
_cell.angle_beta   90.00
_cell.angle_gamma   90.00
#
_symmetry.space_group_name_H-M   'P 1'
#
loop_
_entity.id
_entity.type
_entity.pdbx_description
1 polymer ?
#
loop_
_entity_poly.entity_id
_entity_poly.type
_entity_poly.pdbx_seq_one_letter_code
_entity_poly.pdbx_strand_id
1 'polypeptide(L)'
;MLLGGALPASAAQATTVATAATAASVTPLAGKAWFGPDLGWGDDAPDGYAGRLGATPSMYGVEIAYPLDRGARKEFLRATRAAAAQGAVLVVSLEPDRSLRSLDAADARAANRLLEQVHDQYDTQVLVRFAPQMNGTWVRWGQQPTQFVTAFRTLATAVHDGDSDALMVWSPSYGAGYPFGESAGRLQDLSATDVAKLDTNGDGQLTAADDPYEPYWPGDSSVDWVGLSMFSFGKGKATEAAGRDVPLTRNDVPEADEVAGRFDETWGYEQPQRGTFYDRFAEADDRPMLLDTGALYDHSLRGADELAVKQGWWRQVIAAVRERPLVRGVTFLETNRREPEAAGRVADWRDTAVPGIAGSFRTDLERADHFVFGPVTERVTPQDGAAATDQQYDTGGDQMAWIVWCAVGLAVVFLLSGVFGRLLPSWRYPDDGKPGRDLRLDLFRGFIILAVVITHIEIGGPYSYITLHAVGAITGAEMFVFLSGMVLGMTYPFAIKKFGEWAAAVGAWKRARKQYLVTLAVILVVFALSFVPFLNTDAITTFTDRGTGTGGVGAEGRVYDLYPNAMQLLAYPPPWYAIRQFLLLEMGPWPFNIMGLFVVLSLFIPAFMWVIRRGFWWALLVVSWALYVYQAVNPEFRPINSQFESVFPLLTWQVVFTHGLVLGYYRRQIIGALTGRLGKVLVGVGIGGYALFLAYVWAANQYGFTPVPFPASMYDALYNTAYQRVDLQWGRLVDIAFFAIVSYAILTVFWKPIAAVIGWLWIPIGQASLYVFVWQVFFALAIASIPGVDWYNGWIGFAVHSALIILVWYMIRRKFLFSVIPR
;
A
#
# COMPACT_ATOMS: atom_id res chain seq x y z
N MET A 1 17.99 7.94 50.70
CA MET A 1 17.85 9.31 51.22
C MET A 1 19.22 10.00 51.15
N LEU A 2 19.23 11.26 50.68
CA LEU A 2 20.35 12.22 50.54
C LEU A 2 21.32 11.93 49.38
N LEU A 3 21.13 12.53 48.19
CA LEU A 3 21.40 13.92 47.73
C LEU A 3 22.89 14.20 47.45
N GLY A 4 23.21 14.44 46.17
CA GLY A 4 24.48 14.99 45.70
C GLY A 4 24.34 15.40 44.23
N GLY A 5 24.18 16.71 44.00
CA GLY A 5 23.71 17.30 42.74
C GLY A 5 24.72 17.32 41.60
N ALA A 6 24.19 17.28 40.39
CA ALA A 6 24.87 17.67 39.16
C ALA A 6 24.04 18.76 38.48
N LEU A 7 24.67 19.91 38.27
CA LEU A 7 24.15 21.07 37.56
C LEU A 7 23.77 20.68 36.11
N PRO A 8 22.65 21.18 35.56
CA PRO A 8 22.35 20.97 34.15
C PRO A 8 23.26 21.87 33.31
N ALA A 9 24.08 21.26 32.46
CA ALA A 9 24.75 21.98 31.38
C ALA A 9 23.67 22.51 30.41
N SER A 10 23.74 23.80 30.13
CA SER A 10 22.84 24.52 29.23
C SER A 10 22.92 23.93 27.82
N ALA A 11 21.97 23.07 27.47
CA ALA A 11 21.67 22.75 26.09
C ALA A 11 20.92 23.97 25.52
N ALA A 12 21.57 24.67 24.59
CA ALA A 12 20.91 25.67 23.78
C ALA A 12 19.75 24.99 23.04
N GLN A 13 18.53 25.18 23.56
CA GLN A 13 17.31 24.87 22.85
C GLN A 13 17.26 25.81 21.65
N ALA A 14 17.69 25.33 20.49
CA ALA A 14 17.18 25.83 19.23
C ALA A 14 15.68 25.52 19.24
N THR A 15 14.91 26.46 19.73
CA THR A 15 13.46 26.50 19.59
C THR A 15 13.18 26.78 18.12
N THR A 16 13.27 25.75 17.28
CA THR A 16 12.44 25.71 16.08
C THR A 16 11.02 25.58 16.61
N VAL A 17 10.37 26.73 16.77
CA VAL A 17 8.92 26.81 16.87
C VAL A 17 8.42 26.24 15.53
N ALA A 18 8.23 24.93 15.49
CA ALA A 18 7.33 24.31 14.55
C ALA A 18 5.95 24.84 14.93
N THR A 19 5.59 25.97 14.33
CA THR A 19 4.19 26.33 14.20
C THR A 19 3.58 25.14 13.49
N ALA A 20 2.72 24.40 14.21
CA ALA A 20 1.74 23.54 13.57
C ALA A 20 0.92 24.49 12.69
N ALA A 21 1.33 24.63 11.44
CA ALA A 21 0.50 25.23 10.44
C ALA A 21 -0.67 24.27 10.30
N THR A 22 -1.83 24.65 10.83
CA THR A 22 -3.11 24.14 10.35
C THR A 22 -3.03 24.20 8.83
N ALA A 23 -2.99 23.04 8.18
CA ALA A 23 -2.96 22.97 6.73
C ALA A 23 -4.18 23.75 6.22
N ALA A 24 -3.95 24.78 5.42
CA ALA A 24 -5.06 25.54 4.84
C ALA A 24 -5.91 24.58 3.99
N SER A 25 -7.24 24.65 4.11
CA SER A 25 -8.15 23.82 3.33
C SER A 25 -7.78 23.86 1.85
N VAL A 26 -7.50 22.67 1.30
CA VAL A 26 -7.11 22.52 -0.10
C VAL A 26 -8.34 22.94 -0.91
N THR A 27 -8.25 24.04 -1.65
CA THR A 27 -9.35 24.53 -2.48
C THR A 27 -8.79 24.88 -3.86
N PRO A 28 -9.58 24.74 -4.94
CA PRO A 28 -9.13 25.18 -6.24
C PRO A 28 -8.83 26.68 -6.24
N LEU A 29 -7.87 27.10 -7.06
CA LEU A 29 -7.59 28.52 -7.30
C LEU A 29 -8.86 29.25 -7.76
N ALA A 30 -8.99 30.53 -7.38
CA ALA A 30 -10.15 31.34 -7.75
C ALA A 30 -10.41 31.31 -9.27
N GLY A 31 -11.65 31.03 -9.65
CA GLY A 31 -12.04 30.91 -11.06
C GLY A 31 -11.46 29.67 -11.76
N LYS A 32 -11.14 28.61 -11.02
CA LYS A 32 -10.86 27.27 -11.54
C LYS A 32 -11.74 26.24 -10.81
N ALA A 33 -12.02 25.13 -11.47
CA ALA A 33 -12.80 24.03 -10.92
C ALA A 33 -11.97 22.75 -10.86
N TRP A 34 -12.07 22.01 -9.76
CA TRP A 34 -11.61 20.62 -9.73
C TRP A 34 -12.43 19.75 -10.66
N PHE A 35 -11.75 18.79 -11.28
CA PHE A 35 -12.32 17.83 -12.20
C PHE A 35 -12.15 16.41 -11.65
N GLY A 36 -13.23 15.64 -11.67
CA GLY A 36 -13.20 14.25 -11.25
C GLY A 36 -14.29 13.39 -11.85
N PRO A 37 -14.07 12.08 -11.97
CA PRO A 37 -15.14 11.13 -12.23
C PRO A 37 -15.83 10.70 -10.93
N ASP A 38 -17.15 10.46 -10.99
CA ASP A 38 -17.85 9.61 -10.03
C ASP A 38 -17.78 8.16 -10.55
N LEU A 39 -16.83 7.38 -10.01
CA LEU A 39 -16.44 6.09 -10.59
C LEU A 39 -17.36 4.96 -10.11
N GLY A 40 -17.65 4.03 -11.02
CA GLY A 40 -18.06 2.69 -10.62
C GLY A 40 -16.88 1.91 -10.03
N TRP A 41 -16.56 2.10 -8.74
CA TRP A 41 -15.40 1.49 -8.04
C TRP A 41 -15.36 -0.06 -8.05
N GLY A 42 -16.47 -0.71 -8.41
CA GLY A 42 -16.51 -2.16 -8.66
C GLY A 42 -15.89 -2.56 -10.00
N ASP A 43 -16.04 -1.73 -11.03
CA ASP A 43 -15.67 -2.01 -12.42
C ASP A 43 -14.43 -1.22 -12.88
N ASP A 44 -14.06 -0.15 -12.17
CA ASP A 44 -12.94 0.72 -12.51
C ASP A 44 -12.14 1.19 -11.27
N ALA A 45 -10.98 1.80 -11.54
CA ALA A 45 -10.08 2.33 -10.52
C ALA A 45 -9.43 3.63 -11.02
N PRO A 46 -8.92 4.49 -10.10
CA PRO A 46 -8.22 5.71 -10.46
C PRO A 46 -7.17 5.55 -11.58
N ASP A 47 -6.32 4.52 -11.52
CA ASP A 47 -5.28 4.27 -12.53
C ASP A 47 -5.88 3.92 -13.90
N GLY A 48 -7.01 3.21 -13.92
CA GLY A 48 -7.75 2.88 -15.13
C GLY A 48 -8.33 4.11 -15.80
N TYR A 49 -9.01 4.95 -15.02
CA TYR A 49 -9.56 6.21 -15.50
C TYR A 49 -8.47 7.15 -16.02
N ALA A 50 -7.44 7.40 -15.21
CA ALA A 50 -6.33 8.27 -15.59
C ALA A 50 -5.58 7.78 -16.82
N GLY A 51 -5.44 6.45 -16.99
CA GLY A 51 -4.86 5.85 -18.19
C GLY A 51 -5.71 6.04 -19.44
N ARG A 52 -7.05 5.97 -19.35
CA ARG A 52 -7.96 6.17 -20.50
C ARG A 52 -8.10 7.64 -20.88
N LEU A 53 -8.23 8.52 -19.90
CA LEU A 53 -8.25 9.96 -20.12
C LEU A 53 -6.86 10.46 -20.57
N GLY A 54 -5.80 9.88 -20.02
CA GLY A 54 -4.41 10.32 -20.19
C GLY A 54 -4.03 11.52 -19.31
N ALA A 55 -4.84 11.84 -18.31
CA ALA A 55 -4.61 12.88 -17.31
C ALA A 55 -5.10 12.39 -15.94
N THR A 56 -4.45 12.84 -14.87
CA THR A 56 -4.84 12.53 -13.49
C THR A 56 -5.94 13.48 -13.02
N PRO A 57 -7.12 12.99 -12.60
CA PRO A 57 -8.15 13.81 -11.99
C PRO A 57 -7.68 14.48 -10.69
N SER A 58 -8.25 15.63 -10.34
CA SER A 58 -8.00 16.28 -9.05
C SER A 58 -8.88 15.72 -7.94
N MET A 59 -9.99 15.05 -8.29
CA MET A 59 -10.90 14.44 -7.34
C MET A 59 -11.54 13.16 -7.88
N TYR A 60 -12.07 12.34 -6.97
CA TYR A 60 -12.81 11.12 -7.28
C TYR A 60 -14.08 11.02 -6.44
N GLY A 61 -15.23 10.78 -7.08
CA GLY A 61 -16.49 10.46 -6.43
C GLY A 61 -16.59 8.99 -6.05
N VAL A 62 -17.13 8.71 -4.86
CA VAL A 62 -17.44 7.36 -4.37
C VAL A 62 -18.77 7.35 -3.62
N GLU A 63 -19.58 6.31 -3.81
CA GLU A 63 -20.80 6.05 -3.07
C GLU A 63 -20.51 5.06 -1.93
N ILE A 64 -20.89 5.41 -0.70
CA ILE A 64 -20.64 4.61 0.51
C ILE A 64 -21.93 4.49 1.33
N ALA A 65 -22.32 3.26 1.67
CA ALA A 65 -23.49 3.02 2.51
C ALA A 65 -23.34 3.65 3.92
N TYR A 66 -24.43 4.22 4.45
CA TYR A 66 -24.47 4.88 5.75
C TYR A 66 -25.68 4.41 6.59
N PRO A 67 -25.54 4.08 7.88
CA PRO A 67 -24.33 4.15 8.72
C PRO A 67 -23.20 3.23 8.27
N LEU A 68 -21.97 3.58 8.65
CA LEU A 68 -20.78 2.84 8.24
C LEU A 68 -20.71 1.47 8.93
N ASP A 69 -21.07 0.43 8.19
CA ASP A 69 -20.79 -0.95 8.57
C ASP A 69 -19.33 -1.34 8.25
N ARG A 70 -18.98 -2.62 8.48
CA ARG A 70 -17.62 -3.11 8.20
C ARG A 70 -17.27 -3.05 6.71
N GLY A 71 -18.24 -3.26 5.82
CA GLY A 71 -18.06 -3.21 4.37
C GLY A 71 -17.83 -1.78 3.89
N ALA A 72 -18.72 -0.87 4.27
CA ALA A 72 -18.65 0.56 3.96
C ALA A 72 -17.33 1.18 4.44
N ARG A 73 -16.88 0.86 5.66
CA ARG A 73 -15.57 1.32 6.16
C ARG A 73 -14.40 0.81 5.32
N LYS A 74 -14.43 -0.46 4.89
CA LYS A 74 -13.36 -1.04 4.06
C LYS A 74 -13.32 -0.38 2.69
N GLU A 75 -14.48 -0.13 2.09
CA GLU A 75 -14.61 0.54 0.80
C GLU A 75 -14.12 1.98 0.85
N PHE A 76 -14.53 2.75 1.86
CA PHE A 76 -14.03 4.11 2.09
C PHE A 76 -12.49 4.09 2.15
N LEU A 77 -11.91 3.32 3.07
CA LEU A 77 -10.45 3.28 3.26
C LEU A 77 -9.70 2.85 1.98
N ARG A 78 -10.29 1.94 1.18
CA ARG A 78 -9.73 1.54 -0.11
C ARG A 78 -9.78 2.69 -1.12
N ALA A 79 -10.91 3.38 -1.22
CA ALA A 79 -11.09 4.51 -2.13
C ALA A 79 -10.14 5.66 -1.79
N THR A 80 -10.00 6.00 -0.50
CA THR A 80 -9.04 7.01 -0.02
C THR A 80 -7.61 6.65 -0.40
N ARG A 81 -7.14 5.41 -0.14
CA ARG A 81 -5.78 4.99 -0.51
C ARG A 81 -5.52 5.13 -2.01
N ALA A 82 -6.49 4.73 -2.83
CA ALA A 82 -6.36 4.81 -4.28
C ALA A 82 -6.37 6.26 -4.80
N ALA A 83 -7.18 7.15 -4.21
CA ALA A 83 -7.19 8.58 -4.52
C ALA A 83 -5.89 9.28 -4.05
N ALA A 84 -5.41 8.96 -2.84
CA ALA A 84 -4.17 9.49 -2.27
C ALA A 84 -2.93 9.09 -3.09
N ALA A 85 -2.92 7.90 -3.70
CA ALA A 85 -1.86 7.49 -4.63
C ALA A 85 -1.74 8.39 -5.87
N GLN A 86 -2.81 9.09 -6.23
CA GLN A 86 -2.83 10.06 -7.32
C GLN A 86 -2.80 11.52 -6.84
N GLY A 87 -2.83 11.76 -5.52
CA GLY A 87 -2.90 13.10 -4.93
C GLY A 87 -4.23 13.79 -5.23
N ALA A 88 -5.32 13.02 -5.20
CA ALA A 88 -6.67 13.49 -5.50
C ALA A 88 -7.55 13.52 -4.24
N VAL A 89 -8.44 14.50 -4.16
CA VAL A 89 -9.44 14.63 -3.09
C VAL A 89 -10.60 13.68 -3.32
N LEU A 90 -11.19 13.16 -2.24
CA LEU A 90 -12.34 12.24 -2.33
C LEU A 90 -13.65 13.00 -2.11
N VAL A 91 -14.63 12.78 -2.99
CA VAL A 91 -16.03 13.19 -2.82
C VAL A 91 -16.81 11.96 -2.36
N VAL A 92 -17.10 11.87 -1.06
CA VAL A 92 -17.77 10.72 -0.45
C VAL A 92 -19.26 10.98 -0.36
N SER A 93 -20.03 10.20 -1.11
CA SER A 93 -21.49 10.21 -1.04
C SER A 93 -21.96 9.21 0.00
N LEU A 94 -22.37 9.70 1.17
CA LEU A 94 -22.89 8.85 2.24
C LEU A 94 -24.37 8.57 2.00
N GLU A 95 -24.71 7.32 1.70
CA GLU A 95 -26.04 6.88 1.25
C GLU A 95 -26.80 6.15 2.36
N PRO A 96 -27.84 6.75 2.97
CA PRO A 96 -28.62 6.11 4.01
C PRO A 96 -29.25 4.78 3.62
N ASP A 97 -28.80 3.67 4.22
CA ASP A 97 -29.31 2.30 4.02
C ASP A 97 -30.42 1.92 5.02
N ARG A 98 -30.78 2.85 5.91
CA ARG A 98 -31.83 2.73 6.92
C ARG A 98 -32.72 3.97 6.93
N SER A 99 -33.70 4.01 7.84
CA SER A 99 -34.53 5.19 8.00
C SER A 99 -33.69 6.37 8.51
N LEU A 100 -33.89 7.56 7.95
CA LEU A 100 -33.22 8.78 8.44
C LEU A 100 -33.46 9.02 9.94
N ARG A 101 -34.64 8.64 10.45
CA ARG A 101 -35.00 8.77 11.87
C ARG A 101 -34.16 7.88 12.80
N SER A 102 -33.62 6.78 12.29
CA SER A 102 -32.78 5.87 13.08
C SER A 102 -31.31 6.27 13.14
N LEU A 103 -30.89 7.25 12.33
CA LEU A 103 -29.52 7.74 12.31
C LEU A 103 -29.31 8.66 13.53
N ASP A 104 -28.26 8.41 14.29
CA ASP A 104 -28.00 9.14 15.53
C ASP A 104 -26.59 9.76 15.59
N ALA A 105 -26.30 10.42 16.70
CA ALA A 105 -25.00 11.05 16.93
C ALA A 105 -23.85 10.04 17.09
N ALA A 106 -24.13 8.77 17.42
CA ALA A 106 -23.11 7.73 17.48
C ALA A 106 -22.67 7.30 16.08
N ASP A 107 -23.61 7.20 15.14
CA ASP A 107 -23.32 6.98 13.72
C ASP A 107 -22.48 8.13 13.15
N ALA A 108 -22.89 9.38 13.44
CA ALA A 108 -22.17 10.58 12.99
C ALA A 108 -20.74 10.65 13.54
N ARG A 109 -20.54 10.39 14.84
CA ARG A 109 -19.19 10.31 15.43
C ARG A 109 -18.38 9.15 14.86
N ALA A 110 -19.01 8.05 14.46
CA ALA A 110 -18.30 6.94 13.81
C ALA A 110 -17.80 7.31 12.41
N ALA A 111 -18.59 8.08 11.66
CA ALA A 111 -18.16 8.65 10.38
C ALA A 111 -17.04 9.68 10.56
N ASN A 112 -17.18 10.64 11.48
CA ASN A 112 -16.13 11.63 11.71
C ASN A 112 -14.79 11.00 12.16
N ARG A 113 -14.81 9.98 13.04
CA ARG A 113 -13.58 9.23 13.38
C ARG A 113 -12.89 8.59 12.19
N LEU A 114 -13.66 8.17 11.17
CA LEU A 114 -13.08 7.63 9.94
C LEU A 114 -12.50 8.75 9.06
N LEU A 115 -13.14 9.91 9.03
CA LEU A 115 -12.66 11.11 8.34
C LEU A 115 -11.35 11.62 8.96
N GLU A 116 -11.28 11.73 10.29
CA GLU A 116 -10.05 12.05 11.04
C GLU A 116 -8.95 11.03 10.74
N GLN A 117 -9.28 9.74 10.76
CA GLN A 117 -8.32 8.69 10.44
C GLN A 117 -7.72 8.85 9.03
N VAL A 118 -8.50 9.21 8.02
CA VAL A 118 -7.96 9.40 6.65
C VAL A 118 -7.22 10.71 6.50
N HIS A 119 -7.64 11.77 7.19
CA HIS A 119 -6.94 13.04 7.24
C HIS A 119 -5.53 12.84 7.83
N ASP A 120 -5.44 12.23 9.02
CA ASP A 120 -4.16 11.93 9.68
C ASP A 120 -3.23 11.07 8.81
N GLN A 121 -3.80 10.08 8.10
CA GLN A 121 -3.01 9.15 7.32
C GLN A 121 -2.46 9.74 6.02
N TYR A 122 -3.24 10.56 5.32
CA TYR A 122 -2.90 10.97 3.95
C TYR A 122 -2.82 12.48 3.74
N ASP A 123 -3.03 13.29 4.79
CA ASP A 123 -3.09 14.76 4.72
C ASP A 123 -4.03 15.22 3.59
N THR A 124 -5.20 14.57 3.51
CA THR A 124 -6.19 14.83 2.46
C THR A 124 -7.46 15.41 3.06
N GLN A 125 -8.05 16.36 2.33
CA GLN A 125 -9.41 16.80 2.59
C GLN A 125 -10.41 15.83 1.96
N VAL A 126 -11.62 15.75 2.54
CA VAL A 126 -12.75 14.95 2.01
C VAL A 126 -13.98 15.85 1.88
N LEU A 127 -14.66 15.79 0.73
CA LEU A 127 -15.96 16.41 0.53
C LEU A 127 -17.06 15.39 0.86
N VAL A 128 -17.84 15.64 1.92
CA VAL A 128 -18.87 14.72 2.45
C VAL A 128 -20.24 15.10 1.93
N ARG A 129 -20.70 14.39 0.89
CA ARG A 129 -22.03 14.54 0.28
C ARG A 129 -23.03 13.60 0.94
N PHE A 130 -23.70 14.06 2.00
CA PHE A 130 -24.67 13.23 2.73
C PHE A 130 -26.04 13.20 2.06
N ALA A 131 -26.54 11.98 1.81
CA ALA A 131 -27.86 11.69 1.25
C ALA A 131 -28.24 12.60 0.06
N PRO A 132 -27.45 12.59 -1.03
CA PRO A 132 -27.66 13.47 -2.19
C PRO A 132 -29.02 13.22 -2.86
N GLN A 133 -29.49 14.19 -3.63
CA GLN A 133 -30.76 14.12 -4.38
C GLN A 133 -31.98 13.87 -3.46
N MET A 134 -31.92 14.35 -2.21
CA MET A 134 -32.96 14.21 -1.20
C MET A 134 -34.31 14.82 -1.59
N ASN A 135 -34.35 15.72 -2.56
CA ASN A 135 -35.59 16.27 -3.10
C ASN A 135 -36.22 15.40 -4.20
N GLY A 136 -35.57 14.31 -4.64
CA GLY A 136 -36.10 13.37 -5.62
C GLY A 136 -36.98 12.27 -5.01
N THR A 137 -37.75 11.58 -5.86
CA THR A 137 -38.63 10.47 -5.44
C THR A 137 -37.98 9.07 -5.57
N TRP A 138 -36.82 8.94 -6.21
CA TRP A 138 -36.18 7.66 -6.54
C TRP A 138 -35.19 7.12 -5.49
N VAL A 139 -34.62 7.99 -4.65
CA VAL A 139 -33.70 7.58 -3.58
C VAL A 139 -34.45 7.36 -2.27
N ARG A 140 -34.10 6.34 -1.49
CA ARG A 140 -34.83 5.91 -0.27
C ARG A 140 -34.90 6.92 0.89
N TRP A 141 -34.06 7.94 0.87
CA TRP A 141 -34.08 9.07 1.81
C TRP A 141 -34.83 10.28 1.27
N GLY A 142 -35.23 10.28 -0.01
CA GLY A 142 -35.84 11.42 -0.69
C GLY A 142 -37.23 11.79 -0.17
N GLN A 143 -37.71 13.01 -0.43
CA GLN A 143 -39.02 13.48 0.03
C GLN A 143 -39.24 13.46 1.55
N GLN A 144 -38.18 13.57 2.37
CA GLN A 144 -38.25 13.54 3.84
C GLN A 144 -37.57 14.77 4.48
N PRO A 145 -38.03 16.02 4.23
CA PRO A 145 -37.31 17.23 4.62
C PRO A 145 -37.02 17.32 6.12
N THR A 146 -37.96 16.93 7.00
CA THR A 146 -37.75 17.02 8.45
C THR A 146 -36.64 16.09 8.94
N GLN A 147 -36.68 14.84 8.50
CA GLN A 147 -35.69 13.84 8.93
C GLN A 147 -34.35 14.08 8.24
N PHE A 148 -34.35 14.51 6.98
CA PHE A 148 -33.14 14.88 6.24
C PHE A 148 -32.39 16.01 6.94
N VAL A 149 -33.05 17.14 7.22
CA VAL A 149 -32.41 18.29 7.89
C VAL A 149 -31.87 17.89 9.26
N THR A 150 -32.59 17.07 10.02
CA THR A 150 -32.15 16.59 11.33
C THR A 150 -30.90 15.71 11.24
N ALA A 151 -30.89 14.73 10.32
CA ALA A 151 -29.76 13.83 10.13
C ALA A 151 -28.54 14.56 9.57
N PHE A 152 -28.74 15.47 8.59
CA PHE A 152 -27.67 16.27 8.01
C PHE A 152 -26.99 17.14 9.07
N ARG A 153 -27.78 17.87 9.89
CA ARG A 153 -27.24 18.66 11.00
C ARG A 153 -26.47 17.82 12.00
N THR A 154 -26.98 16.63 12.32
CA THR A 154 -26.32 15.72 13.28
C THR A 154 -24.95 15.27 12.78
N LEU A 155 -24.83 14.95 11.48
CA LEU A 155 -23.55 14.62 10.87
C LEU A 155 -22.64 15.84 10.76
N ALA A 156 -23.16 16.99 10.29
CA ALA A 156 -22.40 18.22 10.15
C ALA A 156 -21.80 18.67 11.49
N THR A 157 -22.57 18.67 12.57
CA THR A 157 -22.06 18.96 13.92
C THR A 157 -20.92 18.02 14.30
N ALA A 158 -21.04 16.71 14.05
CA ALA A 158 -19.96 15.78 14.38
C ALA A 158 -18.69 15.98 13.54
N VAL A 159 -18.82 16.44 12.29
CA VAL A 159 -17.69 16.75 11.40
C VAL A 159 -17.03 18.07 11.80
N HIS A 160 -17.82 19.13 12.00
CA HIS A 160 -17.33 20.46 12.35
C HIS A 160 -16.76 20.56 13.78
N ASP A 161 -17.26 19.76 14.72
CA ASP A 161 -16.71 19.67 16.08
C ASP A 161 -15.44 18.79 16.15
N GLY A 162 -15.11 18.07 15.08
CA GLY A 162 -13.97 17.15 15.00
C GLY A 162 -12.73 17.76 14.33
N ASP A 163 -11.69 16.94 14.18
CA ASP A 163 -10.39 17.36 13.64
C ASP A 163 -10.15 16.87 12.19
N SER A 164 -11.21 16.52 11.45
CA SER A 164 -11.09 15.88 10.12
C SER A 164 -10.82 16.83 8.95
N ASP A 165 -10.99 18.14 9.14
CA ASP A 165 -11.01 19.17 8.08
C ASP A 165 -11.94 18.85 6.89
N ALA A 166 -12.88 17.90 7.05
CA ALA A 166 -13.81 17.49 6.03
C ALA A 166 -14.92 18.52 5.84
N LEU A 167 -15.39 18.66 4.59
CA LEU A 167 -16.36 19.69 4.21
C LEU A 167 -17.70 19.06 3.83
N MET A 168 -18.77 19.50 4.48
CA MET A 168 -20.14 19.04 4.25
C MET A 168 -20.72 19.62 2.97
N VAL A 169 -21.23 18.75 2.09
CA VAL A 169 -21.83 19.09 0.81
C VAL A 169 -23.34 18.84 0.81
N TRP A 170 -24.15 19.88 0.64
CA TRP A 170 -25.61 19.77 0.46
C TRP A 170 -25.97 19.75 -1.02
N SER A 171 -26.38 18.59 -1.54
CA SER A 171 -26.49 18.36 -3.00
C SER A 171 -27.87 17.84 -3.44
N PRO A 172 -28.88 18.70 -3.65
CA PRO A 172 -30.14 18.32 -4.29
C PRO A 172 -30.00 17.94 -5.78
N SER A 173 -31.06 17.34 -6.32
CA SER A 173 -31.27 17.17 -7.76
C SER A 173 -31.91 18.41 -8.37
N TYR A 174 -31.62 18.70 -9.64
CA TYR A 174 -32.26 19.78 -10.38
C TYR A 174 -33.80 19.71 -10.32
N GLY A 175 -34.44 20.85 -10.00
CA GLY A 175 -35.84 20.94 -9.57
C GLY A 175 -36.91 20.85 -10.66
N ALA A 176 -36.56 20.82 -11.94
CA ALA A 176 -37.57 20.73 -13.00
C ALA A 176 -38.40 19.45 -12.89
N GLY A 177 -39.73 19.59 -12.96
CA GLY A 177 -40.65 18.47 -12.77
C GLY A 177 -41.00 18.17 -11.31
N TYR A 178 -40.55 18.97 -10.34
CA TYR A 178 -41.00 18.90 -8.94
C TYR A 178 -42.54 18.95 -8.84
N PRO A 179 -43.19 18.15 -7.95
CA PRO A 179 -42.63 17.27 -6.91
C PRO A 179 -42.02 15.94 -7.38
N PHE A 180 -41.82 15.79 -8.69
CA PHE A 180 -41.40 14.57 -9.37
C PHE A 180 -42.49 13.48 -9.24
N GLY A 181 -42.80 12.78 -10.33
CA GLY A 181 -43.87 11.78 -10.32
C GLY A 181 -43.71 10.68 -9.26
N GLU A 182 -44.72 9.81 -9.11
CA GLU A 182 -44.81 8.79 -8.05
C GLU A 182 -43.86 7.58 -8.19
N SER A 183 -42.70 7.72 -8.82
CA SER A 183 -41.80 6.61 -9.19
C SER A 183 -41.37 5.70 -8.02
N ALA A 184 -41.57 6.12 -6.76
CA ALA A 184 -41.45 5.25 -5.58
C ALA A 184 -42.60 5.36 -4.54
N GLY A 185 -43.78 5.89 -4.89
CA GLY A 185 -44.94 6.02 -3.97
C GLY A 185 -44.74 6.96 -2.76
N ARG A 186 -43.60 7.63 -2.65
CA ARG A 186 -43.16 8.40 -1.46
C ARG A 186 -44.02 9.59 -1.10
N LEU A 187 -44.68 10.20 -2.08
CA LEU A 187 -45.57 11.34 -1.84
C LEU A 187 -46.84 10.93 -1.07
N GLN A 188 -47.20 9.64 -1.08
CA GLN A 188 -48.38 9.11 -0.39
C GLN A 188 -48.12 8.81 1.10
N ASP A 189 -46.84 8.62 1.49
CA ASP A 189 -46.42 8.24 2.84
C ASP A 189 -45.87 9.43 3.67
N LEU A 190 -46.07 10.66 3.20
CA LEU A 190 -45.56 11.86 3.87
C LEU A 190 -46.27 12.13 5.20
N SER A 191 -45.49 12.50 6.21
CA SER A 191 -46.05 12.96 7.48
C SER A 191 -46.73 14.32 7.31
N ALA A 192 -47.73 14.65 8.12
CA ALA A 192 -48.38 15.97 8.07
C ALA A 192 -47.37 17.13 8.24
N THR A 193 -46.31 16.90 9.03
CA THR A 193 -45.22 17.86 9.20
C THR A 193 -44.40 18.04 7.92
N ASP A 194 -44.14 16.97 7.18
CA ASP A 194 -43.39 17.06 5.93
C ASP A 194 -44.26 17.66 4.82
N VAL A 195 -45.55 17.31 4.73
CA VAL A 195 -46.50 17.94 3.80
C VAL A 195 -46.53 19.45 4.00
N ALA A 196 -46.67 19.91 5.25
CA ALA A 196 -46.70 21.34 5.58
C ALA A 196 -45.37 22.07 5.30
N LYS A 197 -44.24 21.36 5.22
CA LYS A 197 -42.95 21.95 4.84
C LYS A 197 -42.75 22.00 3.33
N LEU A 198 -43.28 21.01 2.61
CA LEU A 198 -43.16 20.90 1.16
C LEU A 198 -44.17 21.81 0.44
N ASP A 199 -45.31 22.09 1.07
CA ASP A 199 -46.27 23.13 0.65
C ASP A 199 -45.74 24.53 1.04
N THR A 200 -44.84 25.03 0.20
CA THR A 200 -44.10 26.29 0.42
C THR A 200 -44.90 27.53 0.00
N ASN A 201 -45.98 27.34 -0.75
CA ASN A 201 -46.90 28.40 -1.13
C ASN A 201 -48.16 28.47 -0.22
N GLY A 202 -48.42 27.43 0.58
CA GLY A 202 -49.47 27.36 1.58
C GLY A 202 -50.88 27.10 1.01
N ASP A 203 -50.98 26.57 -0.20
CA ASP A 203 -52.26 26.30 -0.89
C ASP A 203 -52.86 24.91 -0.59
N GLY A 204 -52.13 24.10 0.18
CA GLY A 204 -52.53 22.75 0.57
C GLY A 204 -52.30 21.69 -0.49
N GLN A 205 -51.65 22.02 -1.62
CA GLN A 205 -51.33 21.11 -2.71
C GLN A 205 -49.83 21.14 -3.00
N LEU A 206 -49.23 19.95 -3.13
CA LEU A 206 -47.83 19.86 -3.55
C LEU A 206 -47.73 19.91 -5.08
N THR A 207 -47.23 21.01 -5.63
CA THR A 207 -47.21 21.27 -7.08
C THR A 207 -45.88 21.86 -7.57
N ALA A 208 -45.76 22.13 -8.88
CA ALA A 208 -44.59 22.80 -9.46
C ALA A 208 -44.44 24.27 -9.02
N ALA A 209 -45.42 24.85 -8.32
CA ALA A 209 -45.31 26.17 -7.70
C ALA A 209 -44.57 26.13 -6.35
N ASP A 210 -44.29 24.94 -5.81
CA ASP A 210 -43.53 24.78 -4.58
C ASP A 210 -42.02 24.78 -4.82
N ASP A 211 -41.28 25.26 -3.82
CA ASP A 211 -39.83 25.33 -3.86
C ASP A 211 -39.20 23.93 -3.70
N PRO A 212 -38.45 23.43 -4.71
CA PRO A 212 -37.90 22.09 -4.68
C PRO A 212 -36.67 21.93 -3.77
N TYR A 213 -36.18 23.02 -3.16
CA TYR A 213 -34.90 23.05 -2.44
C TYR A 213 -35.04 23.52 -0.99
N GLU A 214 -35.73 24.64 -0.76
CA GLU A 214 -35.84 25.33 0.53
C GLU A 214 -36.26 24.40 1.69
N PRO A 215 -37.24 23.49 1.53
CA PRO A 215 -37.64 22.57 2.60
C PRO A 215 -36.51 21.66 3.12
N TYR A 216 -35.49 21.44 2.30
CA TYR A 216 -34.35 20.56 2.58
C TYR A 216 -33.11 21.32 3.04
N TRP A 217 -33.11 22.66 3.10
CA TRP A 217 -31.95 23.45 3.53
C TRP A 217 -31.66 23.21 5.02
N PRO A 218 -30.48 22.65 5.38
CA PRO A 218 -30.14 22.39 6.77
C PRO A 218 -29.65 23.65 7.50
N GLY A 219 -29.39 24.75 6.79
CA GLY A 219 -28.91 26.00 7.38
C GLY A 219 -27.41 26.23 7.19
N ASP A 220 -27.05 27.50 7.21
CA ASP A 220 -25.75 28.04 6.82
C ASP A 220 -24.57 27.46 7.60
N SER A 221 -24.76 27.19 8.90
CA SER A 221 -23.73 26.66 9.79
C SER A 221 -23.46 25.17 9.60
N SER A 222 -24.25 24.47 8.78
CA SER A 222 -24.10 23.04 8.54
C SER A 222 -23.50 22.72 7.17
N VAL A 223 -23.44 23.68 6.26
CA VAL A 223 -23.09 23.46 4.85
C VAL A 223 -21.82 24.22 4.49
N ASP A 224 -20.78 23.52 4.06
CA ASP A 224 -19.54 24.14 3.59
C ASP A 224 -19.56 24.35 2.08
N TRP A 225 -20.14 23.38 1.35
CA TRP A 225 -20.32 23.40 -0.09
C TRP A 225 -21.78 23.13 -0.45
N VAL A 226 -22.28 23.81 -1.46
CA VAL A 226 -23.56 23.45 -2.09
C VAL A 226 -23.28 22.54 -3.28
N GLY A 227 -24.23 21.70 -3.65
CA GLY A 227 -24.11 20.81 -4.78
C GLY A 227 -25.39 20.79 -5.60
N LEU A 228 -25.29 20.39 -6.86
CA LEU A 228 -26.46 20.21 -7.70
C LEU A 228 -26.21 19.07 -8.68
N SER A 229 -27.12 18.10 -8.69
CA SER A 229 -27.09 17.01 -9.66
C SER A 229 -27.87 17.39 -10.92
N MET A 230 -27.18 17.49 -12.06
CA MET A 230 -27.74 17.80 -13.37
C MET A 230 -27.27 16.75 -14.40
N PHE A 231 -28.17 15.88 -14.83
CA PHE A 231 -27.86 14.85 -15.83
C PHE A 231 -28.60 15.08 -17.15
N SER A 232 -27.98 14.71 -18.28
CA SER A 232 -28.67 14.58 -19.55
C SER A 232 -29.21 13.17 -19.71
N PHE A 233 -30.54 13.07 -19.80
CA PHE A 233 -31.24 11.79 -20.00
C PHE A 233 -31.58 11.52 -21.47
N GLY A 234 -31.05 12.30 -22.42
CA GLY A 234 -31.25 12.08 -23.86
C GLY A 234 -32.67 12.34 -24.37
N LYS A 235 -33.49 13.10 -23.64
CA LYS A 235 -34.91 13.36 -23.98
C LYS A 235 -35.14 14.59 -24.88
N GLY A 236 -34.07 15.23 -25.36
CA GLY A 236 -34.06 16.19 -26.47
C GLY A 236 -34.75 17.55 -26.24
N LYS A 237 -35.88 17.65 -25.53
CA LYS A 237 -36.66 18.88 -25.35
C LYS A 237 -36.91 19.21 -23.89
N ALA A 238 -37.00 20.51 -23.59
CA ALA A 238 -37.37 21.01 -22.25
C ALA A 238 -38.70 20.44 -21.73
N THR A 239 -39.70 20.24 -22.60
CA THR A 239 -41.01 19.66 -22.22
C THR A 239 -40.96 18.18 -21.87
N GLU A 240 -39.86 17.51 -22.21
CA GLU A 240 -39.60 16.09 -21.99
C GLU A 240 -38.47 15.89 -20.97
N ALA A 241 -38.06 16.94 -20.26
CA ALA A 241 -36.95 16.95 -19.30
C ALA A 241 -37.19 16.05 -18.06
N ALA A 242 -36.15 15.92 -17.23
CA ALA A 242 -36.13 15.10 -16.03
C ALA A 242 -37.35 15.35 -15.13
N GLY A 243 -37.85 14.30 -14.46
CA GLY A 243 -39.04 14.37 -13.60
C GLY A 243 -40.38 14.06 -14.28
N ARG A 244 -40.43 14.05 -15.61
CA ARG A 244 -41.63 13.64 -16.38
C ARG A 244 -41.52 12.18 -16.84
N ASP A 245 -42.62 11.45 -16.77
CA ASP A 245 -42.76 10.05 -17.24
C ASP A 245 -42.81 9.98 -18.78
N VAL A 246 -41.75 10.47 -19.42
CA VAL A 246 -41.53 10.40 -20.86
C VAL A 246 -40.49 9.32 -21.14
N PRO A 247 -40.84 8.22 -21.83
CA PRO A 247 -39.89 7.16 -22.14
C PRO A 247 -38.77 7.63 -23.07
N LEU A 248 -37.52 7.24 -22.78
CA LEU A 248 -36.42 7.41 -23.71
C LEU A 248 -36.60 6.48 -24.93
N THR A 249 -36.75 7.06 -26.13
CA THR A 249 -37.03 6.32 -27.38
C THR A 249 -35.90 6.37 -28.42
N ARG A 250 -34.98 7.33 -28.32
CA ARG A 250 -33.80 7.49 -29.19
C ARG A 250 -32.70 8.26 -28.45
N ASN A 251 -31.45 8.18 -28.94
CA ASN A 251 -30.35 9.00 -28.46
C ASN A 251 -30.37 10.36 -29.17
N ASP A 252 -30.77 11.43 -28.48
CA ASP A 252 -30.76 12.79 -29.03
C ASP A 252 -29.59 13.61 -28.45
N VAL A 253 -29.04 14.50 -29.29
CA VAL A 253 -28.06 15.51 -28.83
C VAL A 253 -28.79 16.52 -27.94
N PRO A 254 -28.19 16.95 -26.80
CA PRO A 254 -28.75 18.02 -25.98
C PRO A 254 -29.05 19.28 -26.80
N GLU A 255 -30.18 19.93 -26.52
CA GLU A 255 -30.54 21.20 -27.15
C GLU A 255 -29.55 22.29 -26.74
N ALA A 256 -29.39 23.30 -27.61
CA ALA A 256 -28.51 24.43 -27.31
C ALA A 256 -29.01 25.18 -26.06
N ASP A 257 -28.08 25.65 -25.24
CA ASP A 257 -28.33 26.39 -24.01
C ASP A 257 -29.13 25.62 -22.93
N GLU A 258 -29.27 24.30 -23.06
CA GLU A 258 -29.95 23.47 -22.07
C GLU A 258 -29.30 23.59 -20.68
N VAL A 259 -27.98 23.47 -20.56
CA VAL A 259 -27.29 23.57 -19.25
C VAL A 259 -27.43 24.97 -18.67
N ALA A 260 -27.28 26.01 -19.50
CA ALA A 260 -27.46 27.40 -19.06
C ALA A 260 -28.90 27.64 -18.57
N GLY A 261 -29.90 27.20 -19.35
CA GLY A 261 -31.31 27.30 -18.98
C GLY A 261 -31.67 26.50 -17.73
N ARG A 262 -30.94 25.43 -17.40
CA ARG A 262 -31.10 24.70 -16.13
C ARG A 262 -30.55 25.50 -14.94
N PHE A 263 -29.38 26.12 -15.07
CA PHE A 263 -28.89 27.02 -14.02
C PHE A 263 -29.81 28.24 -13.84
N ASP A 264 -30.40 28.73 -14.93
CA ASP A 264 -31.34 29.86 -14.91
C ASP A 264 -32.77 29.44 -14.51
N GLU A 265 -32.99 28.14 -14.22
CA GLU A 265 -34.27 27.55 -13.83
C GLU A 265 -35.43 27.84 -14.80
N THR A 266 -35.10 27.93 -16.09
CA THR A 266 -36.06 28.08 -17.19
C THR A 266 -36.30 26.80 -17.95
N TRP A 267 -35.37 25.83 -17.86
CA TRP A 267 -35.44 24.58 -18.60
C TRP A 267 -36.33 23.54 -17.91
N GLY A 268 -37.53 23.33 -18.44
CA GLY A 268 -38.48 22.33 -17.94
C GLY A 268 -39.31 22.74 -16.72
N TYR A 269 -39.15 23.99 -16.25
CA TYR A 269 -39.99 24.59 -15.22
C TYR A 269 -41.33 25.04 -15.80
N GLU A 270 -42.42 24.73 -15.08
CA GLU A 270 -43.79 25.17 -15.45
C GLU A 270 -44.17 26.50 -14.81
N GLN A 271 -43.52 26.83 -13.69
CA GLN A 271 -43.74 28.05 -12.92
C GLN A 271 -42.39 28.72 -12.64
N PRO A 272 -42.31 30.07 -12.72
CA PRO A 272 -41.13 30.81 -12.30
C PRO A 272 -40.82 30.56 -10.82
N GLN A 273 -39.54 30.36 -10.51
CA GLN A 273 -39.07 30.25 -9.13
C GLN A 273 -38.74 31.63 -8.55
N ARG A 274 -38.66 31.73 -7.21
CA ARG A 274 -38.38 33.00 -6.51
C ARG A 274 -36.96 33.54 -6.79
N GLY A 275 -36.06 32.68 -7.25
CA GLY A 275 -34.68 32.97 -7.63
C GLY A 275 -33.97 31.65 -7.94
N THR A 276 -32.87 31.69 -8.70
CA THR A 276 -32.16 30.47 -9.10
C THR A 276 -31.46 29.82 -7.91
N PHE A 277 -31.24 28.51 -7.98
CA PHE A 277 -30.45 27.77 -6.99
C PHE A 277 -29.06 28.39 -6.81
N TYR A 278 -28.40 28.74 -7.91
CA TYR A 278 -27.05 29.32 -7.88
C TYR A 278 -27.05 30.64 -7.12
N ASP A 279 -27.96 31.57 -7.43
CA ASP A 279 -27.99 32.88 -6.78
C ASP A 279 -28.30 32.75 -5.29
N ARG A 280 -29.24 31.87 -4.94
CA ARG A 280 -29.75 31.72 -3.57
C ARG A 280 -28.80 30.99 -2.63
N PHE A 281 -28.15 29.94 -3.10
CA PHE A 281 -27.40 29.03 -2.23
C PHE A 281 -25.89 29.07 -2.48
N ALA A 282 -25.42 29.55 -3.65
CA ALA A 282 -24.00 29.76 -3.91
C ALA A 282 -23.63 31.24 -3.81
N GLU A 283 -24.19 32.10 -4.66
CA GLU A 283 -23.76 33.50 -4.79
C GLU A 283 -24.05 34.35 -3.56
N ALA A 284 -25.22 34.17 -2.93
CA ALA A 284 -25.63 34.93 -1.76
C ALA A 284 -24.58 34.93 -0.62
N ASP A 285 -23.84 33.83 -0.48
CA ASP A 285 -22.87 33.60 0.61
C ASP A 285 -21.44 33.27 0.12
N ASP A 286 -21.11 33.48 -1.17
CA ASP A 286 -19.83 33.06 -1.78
C ASP A 286 -19.49 31.56 -1.54
N ARG A 287 -20.52 30.71 -1.49
CA ARG A 287 -20.34 29.28 -1.19
C ARG A 287 -19.84 28.52 -2.43
N PRO A 288 -18.78 27.72 -2.29
CA PRO A 288 -18.33 26.86 -3.38
C PRO A 288 -19.37 25.80 -3.72
N MET A 289 -19.47 25.50 -5.01
CA MET A 289 -20.46 24.62 -5.58
C MET A 289 -19.81 23.40 -6.25
N LEU A 290 -20.34 22.22 -5.95
CA LEU A 290 -20.04 20.95 -6.61
C LEU A 290 -21.16 20.60 -7.62
N LEU A 291 -20.85 20.61 -8.91
CA LEU A 291 -21.77 20.16 -9.95
C LEU A 291 -21.57 18.66 -10.21
N ASP A 292 -22.63 17.88 -10.07
CA ASP A 292 -22.61 16.46 -10.42
C ASP A 292 -23.38 16.22 -11.72
N THR A 293 -22.73 15.61 -12.71
CA THR A 293 -23.26 15.60 -14.07
C THR A 293 -22.85 14.37 -14.89
N GLY A 294 -23.44 14.23 -16.07
CA GLY A 294 -23.18 13.14 -16.99
C GLY A 294 -24.19 13.15 -18.13
N ALA A 295 -23.85 12.48 -19.23
CA ALA A 295 -24.75 12.30 -20.35
C ALA A 295 -25.00 10.81 -20.61
N LEU A 296 -26.27 10.42 -20.49
CA LEU A 296 -26.73 9.07 -20.76
C LEU A 296 -26.60 8.77 -22.25
N TYR A 297 -26.08 7.58 -22.56
CA TYR A 297 -26.20 6.98 -23.88
C TYR A 297 -26.73 5.55 -23.78
N ASP A 298 -27.69 5.18 -24.62
CA ASP A 298 -28.24 3.82 -24.67
C ASP A 298 -27.87 3.16 -26.00
N HIS A 299 -26.97 2.17 -25.95
CA HIS A 299 -26.48 1.44 -27.13
C HIS A 299 -27.57 0.62 -27.84
N SER A 300 -28.72 0.39 -27.22
CA SER A 300 -29.85 -0.31 -27.84
C SER A 300 -30.75 0.59 -28.68
N LEU A 301 -30.62 1.91 -28.52
CA LEU A 301 -31.43 2.90 -29.22
C LEU A 301 -30.72 3.42 -30.48
N ARG A 302 -31.52 3.82 -31.46
CA ARG A 302 -31.04 4.58 -32.63
C ARG A 302 -30.99 6.07 -32.28
N GLY A 303 -30.30 6.87 -33.08
CA GLY A 303 -30.25 8.32 -32.89
C GLY A 303 -28.92 8.91 -33.32
N ALA A 304 -28.52 9.99 -32.67
CA ALA A 304 -27.21 10.60 -32.79
C ALA A 304 -26.10 9.67 -32.28
N ASP A 305 -24.90 9.85 -32.81
CA ASP A 305 -23.71 9.13 -32.37
C ASP A 305 -23.36 9.48 -30.92
N GLU A 306 -22.80 8.51 -30.19
CA GLU A 306 -22.42 8.66 -28.78
C GLU A 306 -21.56 9.90 -28.51
N LEU A 307 -20.56 10.15 -29.36
CA LEU A 307 -19.72 11.35 -29.25
C LEU A 307 -20.55 12.63 -29.36
N ALA A 308 -21.51 12.69 -30.28
CA ALA A 308 -22.32 13.90 -30.47
C ALA A 308 -23.20 14.20 -29.25
N VAL A 309 -23.78 13.15 -28.63
CA VAL A 309 -24.59 13.28 -27.42
C VAL A 309 -23.73 13.76 -26.24
N LYS A 310 -22.64 13.05 -25.94
CA LYS A 310 -21.78 13.35 -24.79
C LYS A 310 -21.04 14.68 -24.97
N GLN A 311 -20.49 14.94 -26.16
CA GLN A 311 -19.82 16.21 -26.48
C GLN A 311 -20.75 17.41 -26.51
N GLY A 312 -21.99 17.22 -26.96
CA GLY A 312 -23.03 18.24 -26.87
C GLY A 312 -23.30 18.66 -25.43
N TRP A 313 -23.30 17.69 -24.50
CA TRP A 313 -23.50 17.94 -23.07
C TRP A 313 -22.29 18.58 -22.40
N TRP A 314 -21.12 17.92 -22.44
CA TRP A 314 -19.97 18.38 -21.66
C TRP A 314 -19.47 19.75 -22.12
N ARG A 315 -19.64 20.13 -23.39
CA ARG A 315 -19.28 21.47 -23.87
C ARG A 315 -20.16 22.56 -23.26
N GLN A 316 -21.45 22.27 -23.07
CA GLN A 316 -22.35 23.18 -22.37
C GLN A 316 -22.01 23.26 -20.89
N VAL A 317 -21.66 22.14 -20.24
CA VAL A 317 -21.15 22.13 -18.86
C VAL A 317 -19.89 22.98 -18.74
N ILE A 318 -18.90 22.78 -19.61
CA ILE A 318 -17.66 23.57 -19.63
C ILE A 318 -17.96 25.07 -19.76
N ALA A 319 -18.89 25.46 -20.64
CA ALA A 319 -19.29 26.85 -20.81
C ALA A 319 -19.97 27.42 -19.56
N ALA A 320 -20.91 26.67 -18.97
CA ALA A 320 -21.66 27.08 -17.79
C ALA A 320 -20.78 27.24 -16.55
N VAL A 321 -19.80 26.36 -16.36
CA VAL A 321 -18.81 26.41 -15.26
C VAL A 321 -17.95 27.66 -15.39
N ARG A 322 -17.48 27.97 -16.61
CA ARG A 322 -16.67 29.18 -16.85
C ARG A 322 -17.42 30.48 -16.50
N GLU A 323 -18.73 30.51 -16.71
CA GLU A 323 -19.60 31.67 -16.43
C GLU A 323 -19.99 31.78 -14.95
N ARG A 324 -19.78 30.71 -14.17
CA ARG A 324 -20.23 30.58 -12.78
C ARG A 324 -19.04 30.24 -11.87
N PRO A 325 -18.24 31.23 -11.44
CA PRO A 325 -16.95 31.02 -10.78
C PRO A 325 -17.05 30.32 -9.41
N LEU A 326 -18.25 30.22 -8.83
CA LEU A 326 -18.48 29.44 -7.62
C LEU A 326 -18.62 27.94 -7.88
N VAL A 327 -18.79 27.50 -9.14
CA VAL A 327 -18.67 26.08 -9.48
C VAL A 327 -17.20 25.69 -9.39
N ARG A 328 -16.80 25.20 -8.22
CA ARG A 328 -15.42 24.90 -7.85
C ARG A 328 -15.08 23.42 -7.95
N GLY A 329 -16.07 22.56 -8.19
CA GLY A 329 -15.86 21.14 -8.50
C GLY A 329 -16.90 20.64 -9.49
N VAL A 330 -16.49 19.77 -10.41
CA VAL A 330 -17.40 19.05 -11.31
C VAL A 330 -17.10 17.55 -11.33
N THR A 331 -18.08 16.74 -10.91
CA THR A 331 -18.03 15.29 -11.04
C THR A 331 -18.77 14.82 -12.28
N PHE A 332 -18.13 13.97 -13.08
CA PHE A 332 -18.76 13.30 -14.23
C PHE A 332 -19.03 11.84 -13.90
N LEU A 333 -20.28 11.40 -14.02
CA LEU A 333 -20.68 10.03 -13.74
C LEU A 333 -20.05 9.05 -14.73
N GLU A 334 -19.21 8.14 -14.24
CA GLU A 334 -18.41 7.22 -15.05
C GLU A 334 -18.74 5.77 -14.69
N THR A 335 -20.01 5.41 -14.87
CA THR A 335 -20.53 4.06 -14.60
C THR A 335 -21.55 3.62 -15.63
N ASN A 336 -21.77 2.31 -15.71
CA ASN A 336 -22.93 1.73 -16.39
C ASN A 336 -23.96 1.35 -15.34
N ARG A 337 -25.18 1.88 -15.42
CA ARG A 337 -26.25 1.51 -14.50
C ARG A 337 -27.60 1.48 -15.17
N ARG A 338 -28.57 0.81 -14.53
CA ARG A 338 -29.94 0.76 -15.02
C ARG A 338 -30.65 2.06 -14.66
N GLU A 339 -31.30 2.66 -15.63
CA GLU A 339 -31.98 3.96 -15.44
C GLU A 339 -33.50 3.82 -15.61
N PRO A 340 -34.31 4.31 -14.66
CA PRO A 340 -35.77 4.38 -14.80
C PRO A 340 -36.18 5.14 -16.07
N GLU A 341 -35.51 6.24 -16.40
CA GLU A 341 -35.75 7.08 -17.58
C GLU A 341 -35.52 6.31 -18.90
N ALA A 342 -34.66 5.29 -18.85
CA ALA A 342 -34.42 4.35 -19.94
C ALA A 342 -35.27 3.07 -19.83
N ALA A 343 -36.39 3.11 -19.11
CA ALA A 343 -37.27 1.97 -18.83
C ALA A 343 -36.50 0.75 -18.26
N GLY A 344 -35.53 1.00 -17.38
CA GLY A 344 -34.69 -0.01 -16.73
C GLY A 344 -33.60 -0.60 -17.62
N ARG A 345 -33.38 -0.07 -18.82
CA ARG A 345 -32.22 -0.42 -19.68
C ARG A 345 -30.92 0.10 -19.07
N VAL A 346 -29.80 -0.51 -19.46
CA VAL A 346 -28.46 -0.11 -19.01
C VAL A 346 -28.01 1.10 -19.82
N ALA A 347 -27.83 2.21 -19.13
CA ALA A 347 -27.26 3.45 -19.64
C ALA A 347 -25.73 3.45 -19.52
N ASP A 348 -25.04 3.95 -20.54
CA ASP A 348 -23.60 4.17 -20.54
C ASP A 348 -23.29 5.65 -20.33
N TRP A 349 -22.89 5.99 -19.11
CA TRP A 349 -22.54 7.36 -18.71
C TRP A 349 -21.07 7.70 -18.96
N ARG A 350 -20.22 6.71 -19.30
CA ARG A 350 -18.76 6.86 -19.27
C ARG A 350 -18.22 7.65 -20.45
N ASP A 351 -17.62 8.82 -20.22
CA ASP A 351 -16.97 9.60 -21.28
C ASP A 351 -15.61 8.99 -21.68
N THR A 352 -15.00 8.19 -20.79
CA THR A 352 -13.65 7.64 -21.01
C THR A 352 -13.61 6.21 -21.55
N ALA A 353 -14.76 5.54 -21.72
CA ALA A 353 -14.79 4.12 -22.11
C ALA A 353 -14.30 3.88 -23.55
N VAL A 354 -14.57 4.81 -24.46
CA VAL A 354 -14.18 4.72 -25.88
C VAL A 354 -12.99 5.66 -26.14
N PRO A 355 -11.84 5.18 -26.65
CA PRO A 355 -10.64 6.01 -26.81
C PRO A 355 -10.83 7.30 -27.62
N GLY A 356 -11.65 7.27 -28.68
CA GLY A 356 -11.95 8.46 -29.48
C GLY A 356 -12.80 9.51 -28.74
N ILE A 357 -13.70 9.05 -27.86
CA ILE A 357 -14.53 9.92 -27.01
C ILE A 357 -13.67 10.47 -25.87
N ALA A 358 -12.90 9.62 -25.19
CA ALA A 358 -11.96 10.02 -24.13
C ALA A 358 -10.98 11.10 -24.59
N GLY A 359 -10.39 10.92 -25.79
CA GLY A 359 -9.48 11.91 -26.38
C GLY A 359 -10.18 13.23 -26.72
N SER A 360 -11.43 13.18 -27.19
CA SER A 360 -12.23 14.38 -27.47
C SER A 360 -12.63 15.12 -26.19
N PHE A 361 -13.02 14.37 -25.15
CA PHE A 361 -13.35 14.91 -23.84
C PHE A 361 -12.16 15.61 -23.21
N ARG A 362 -11.00 14.93 -23.16
CA ARG A 362 -9.73 15.53 -22.71
C ARG A 362 -9.39 16.81 -23.48
N THR A 363 -9.48 16.77 -24.80
CA THR A 363 -9.13 17.93 -25.65
C THR A 363 -10.01 19.13 -25.33
N ASP A 364 -11.32 18.92 -25.09
CA ASP A 364 -12.23 20.01 -24.77
C ASP A 364 -12.00 20.54 -23.34
N LEU A 365 -11.71 19.67 -22.35
CA LEU A 365 -11.33 20.07 -20.98
C LEU A 365 -10.03 20.90 -20.97
N GLU A 366 -8.99 20.44 -21.67
CA GLU A 366 -7.70 21.15 -21.76
C GLU A 366 -7.86 22.50 -22.48
N ARG A 367 -8.66 22.56 -23.55
CA ARG A 367 -8.93 23.81 -24.28
C ARG A 367 -9.66 24.85 -23.42
N ALA A 368 -10.49 24.40 -22.49
CA ALA A 368 -11.24 25.30 -21.62
C ALA A 368 -10.33 26.07 -20.65
N ASP A 369 -9.17 25.51 -20.29
CA ASP A 369 -8.26 26.05 -19.27
C ASP A 369 -8.99 26.57 -18.03
N HIS A 370 -9.93 25.77 -17.51
CA HIS A 370 -10.69 26.09 -16.31
C HIS A 370 -10.70 24.93 -15.30
N PHE A 371 -10.50 23.71 -15.80
CA PHE A 371 -10.44 22.50 -14.98
C PHE A 371 -9.02 22.23 -14.51
N VAL A 372 -8.88 21.92 -13.22
CA VAL A 372 -7.62 21.54 -12.59
C VAL A 372 -7.51 20.02 -12.62
N PHE A 373 -6.40 19.53 -13.17
CA PHE A 373 -5.99 18.13 -13.07
C PHE A 373 -5.06 17.95 -11.85
N GLY A 374 -4.99 16.74 -11.32
CA GLY A 374 -4.15 16.39 -10.18
C GLY A 374 -2.64 16.31 -10.50
N PRO A 375 -1.79 16.17 -9.48
CA PRO A 375 -2.14 16.06 -8.05
C PRO A 375 -2.49 17.42 -7.43
N VAL A 376 -3.49 17.44 -6.54
CA VAL A 376 -3.88 18.60 -5.71
C VAL A 376 -3.54 18.40 -4.23
N THR A 377 -3.25 17.17 -3.81
CA THR A 377 -2.66 16.83 -2.50
C THR A 377 -1.31 16.12 -2.69
N GLU A 378 -0.57 15.91 -1.60
CA GLU A 378 0.65 15.09 -1.64
C GLU A 378 0.31 13.64 -2.04
N ARG A 379 1.14 13.05 -2.91
CA ARG A 379 0.91 11.68 -3.38
C ARG A 379 1.48 10.66 -2.41
N VAL A 380 0.67 9.67 -2.06
CA VAL A 380 1.07 8.52 -1.24
C VAL A 380 1.06 7.27 -2.10
N THR A 381 2.18 6.96 -2.74
CA THR A 381 2.28 5.96 -3.81
C THR A 381 2.52 4.53 -3.29
N PRO A 382 2.24 3.49 -4.09
CA PRO A 382 2.65 2.12 -3.76
C PRO A 382 4.17 1.96 -3.56
N GLN A 383 4.98 2.79 -4.23
CA GLN A 383 6.43 2.81 -4.07
C GLN A 383 6.84 3.31 -2.69
N ASP A 384 6.09 4.26 -2.12
CA ASP A 384 6.25 4.71 -0.74
C ASP A 384 5.88 3.60 0.23
N GLY A 385 4.84 2.81 -0.07
CA GLY A 385 4.52 1.60 0.69
C GLY A 385 5.61 0.55 0.68
N ALA A 386 6.18 0.26 -0.50
CA ALA A 386 7.32 -0.64 -0.60
C ALA A 386 8.54 -0.10 0.15
N ALA A 387 8.79 1.21 0.13
CA ALA A 387 9.86 1.84 0.91
C ALA A 387 9.58 1.84 2.42
N ALA A 388 8.32 2.04 2.82
CA ALA A 388 7.90 2.00 4.21
C ALA A 388 8.10 0.63 4.83
N THR A 389 8.04 -0.47 4.05
CA THR A 389 8.39 -1.81 4.56
C THR A 389 9.85 -1.94 5.02
N ASP A 390 10.72 -1.00 4.64
CA ASP A 390 12.10 -0.89 5.12
C ASP A 390 12.19 -0.06 6.41
N GLN A 391 11.66 -0.61 7.51
CA GLN A 391 11.62 0.09 8.80
C GLN A 391 12.83 -0.16 9.70
N GLN A 392 13.22 0.89 10.42
CA GLN A 392 14.08 0.77 11.58
C GLN A 392 13.26 0.28 12.77
N TYR A 393 13.52 -0.93 13.27
CA TYR A 393 13.16 -1.19 14.67
C TYR A 393 14.17 -0.43 15.52
N ASP A 394 13.82 0.79 15.96
CA ASP A 394 14.56 1.44 17.05
C ASP A 394 14.21 0.71 18.35
N THR A 395 14.88 -0.42 18.57
CA THR A 395 14.86 -1.07 19.87
C THR A 395 15.73 -0.20 20.78
N GLY A 396 15.10 0.77 21.46
CA GLY A 396 15.78 1.71 22.36
C GLY A 396 16.90 1.03 23.15
N GLY A 397 18.13 1.47 22.91
CA GLY A 397 19.36 0.86 23.40
C GLY A 397 20.52 1.05 22.42
N ASP A 398 21.76 0.96 22.92
CA ASP A 398 22.98 1.03 22.10
C ASP A 398 23.08 -0.22 21.20
N GLN A 399 22.38 -0.22 20.05
CA GLN A 399 22.33 -1.36 19.12
C GLN A 399 23.73 -1.78 18.67
N MET A 400 24.61 -0.80 18.50
CA MET A 400 26.01 -1.01 18.17
C MET A 400 26.75 -1.74 19.29
N ALA A 401 26.42 -1.50 20.56
CA ALA A 401 27.01 -2.26 21.67
C ALA A 401 26.63 -3.74 21.56
N TRP A 402 25.40 -4.06 21.17
CA TRP A 402 24.99 -5.44 20.97
C TRP A 402 25.75 -6.12 19.83
N ILE A 403 25.98 -5.41 18.72
CA ILE A 403 26.85 -5.88 17.61
C ILE A 403 28.25 -6.19 18.13
N VAL A 404 28.84 -5.28 18.91
CA VAL A 404 30.17 -5.42 19.52
C VAL A 404 30.21 -6.65 20.42
N TRP A 405 29.25 -6.80 21.34
CA TRP A 405 29.20 -7.94 22.26
C TRP A 405 29.02 -9.28 21.54
N CYS A 406 28.18 -9.33 20.50
CA CYS A 406 28.05 -10.51 19.65
C CYS A 406 29.37 -10.84 18.93
N ALA A 407 30.04 -9.85 18.34
CA ALA A 407 31.31 -10.04 17.65
C ALA A 407 32.40 -10.55 18.62
N VAL A 408 32.51 -9.97 19.82
CA VAL A 408 33.44 -10.41 20.86
C VAL A 408 33.12 -11.84 21.32
N GLY A 409 31.86 -12.13 21.64
CA GLY A 409 31.43 -13.47 22.07
C GLY A 409 31.73 -14.52 21.01
N LEU A 410 31.39 -14.25 19.75
CA LEU A 410 31.67 -15.14 18.62
C LEU A 410 33.17 -15.32 18.38
N ALA A 411 33.98 -14.26 18.50
CA ALA A 411 35.43 -14.35 18.38
C ALA A 411 36.06 -15.20 19.49
N VAL A 412 35.58 -15.06 20.74
CA VAL A 412 36.02 -15.91 21.86
C VAL A 412 35.68 -17.38 21.58
N VAL A 413 34.45 -17.68 21.17
CA VAL A 413 34.03 -19.05 20.84
C VAL A 413 34.85 -19.59 19.66
N PHE A 414 35.16 -18.76 18.66
CA PHE A 414 36.03 -19.11 17.55
C PHE A 414 37.44 -19.49 18.02
N LEU A 415 38.07 -18.69 18.89
CA LEU A 415 39.40 -19.00 19.44
C LEU A 415 39.38 -20.28 20.28
N LEU A 416 38.34 -20.45 21.12
CA LEU A 416 38.11 -21.68 21.88
C LEU A 416 37.93 -22.90 20.97
N SER A 417 37.26 -22.75 19.82
CA SER A 417 37.10 -23.83 18.84
C SER A 417 38.45 -24.37 18.34
N GLY A 418 39.47 -23.51 18.26
CA GLY A 418 40.85 -23.92 17.93
C GLY A 418 41.46 -24.82 18.99
N VAL A 419 41.21 -24.54 20.27
CA VAL A 419 41.67 -25.32 21.42
C VAL A 419 40.89 -26.64 21.53
N PHE A 420 39.56 -26.57 21.59
CA PHE A 420 38.68 -27.75 21.67
C PHE A 420 38.80 -28.66 20.46
N GLY A 421 39.05 -28.11 19.27
CA GLY A 421 39.30 -28.91 18.08
C GLY A 421 40.52 -29.82 18.23
N ARG A 422 41.51 -29.46 19.05
CA ARG A 422 42.66 -30.33 19.37
C ARG A 422 42.33 -31.32 20.48
N LEU A 423 41.61 -30.88 21.51
CA LEU A 423 41.31 -31.68 22.70
C LEU A 423 40.19 -32.71 22.48
N LEU A 424 39.20 -32.41 21.65
CA LEU A 424 38.01 -33.24 21.41
C LEU A 424 37.80 -33.53 19.91
N PRO A 425 38.68 -34.29 19.25
CA PRO A 425 38.55 -34.60 17.81
C PRO A 425 37.26 -35.37 17.48
N SER A 426 36.71 -36.12 18.45
CA SER A 426 35.50 -36.90 18.29
C SER A 426 34.26 -36.04 18.05
N TRP A 427 34.26 -34.75 18.39
CA TRP A 427 33.12 -33.84 18.21
C TRP A 427 33.01 -33.26 16.80
N ARG A 428 34.08 -33.38 16.00
CA ARG A 428 34.19 -32.74 14.70
C ARG A 428 33.23 -33.30 13.65
N TYR A 429 33.02 -32.48 12.61
CA TYR A 429 32.25 -32.86 11.43
C TYR A 429 32.90 -34.06 10.71
N PRO A 430 32.18 -35.17 10.43
CA PRO A 430 32.78 -36.42 9.95
C PRO A 430 33.33 -36.39 8.51
N ASP A 431 32.77 -35.54 7.64
CA ASP A 431 32.98 -35.59 6.19
C ASP A 431 33.56 -34.29 5.60
N ASP A 432 34.56 -33.71 6.27
CA ASP A 432 35.27 -32.53 5.74
C ASP A 432 36.12 -32.92 4.52
N GLY A 433 35.51 -32.89 3.32
CA GLY A 433 36.22 -33.11 2.04
C GLY A 433 35.63 -34.17 1.09
N LYS A 434 34.61 -34.94 1.48
CA LYS A 434 33.94 -35.88 0.57
C LYS A 434 32.89 -35.18 -0.31
N PRO A 435 32.65 -35.65 -1.56
CA PRO A 435 31.57 -35.15 -2.41
C PRO A 435 30.21 -35.60 -1.86
N GLY A 436 29.62 -34.78 -0.98
CA GLY A 436 28.30 -35.00 -0.37
C GLY A 436 27.65 -33.67 0.04
N ARG A 437 26.37 -33.73 0.44
CA ARG A 437 25.62 -32.56 0.94
C ARG A 437 26.17 -32.12 2.30
N ASP A 438 26.58 -30.86 2.43
CA ASP A 438 27.13 -30.32 3.69
C ASP A 438 25.98 -29.95 4.65
N LEU A 439 25.79 -30.75 5.69
CA LEU A 439 24.69 -30.57 6.64
C LEU A 439 24.87 -29.34 7.52
N ARG A 440 26.08 -28.76 7.62
CA ARG A 440 26.30 -27.49 8.32
C ARG A 440 25.57 -26.34 7.63
N LEU A 441 25.59 -26.34 6.29
CA LEU A 441 24.87 -25.35 5.49
C LEU A 441 23.35 -25.52 5.63
N ASP A 442 22.85 -26.75 5.69
CA ASP A 442 21.43 -27.01 5.94
C ASP A 442 21.02 -26.58 7.35
N LEU A 443 21.80 -26.92 8.39
CA LEU A 443 21.52 -26.50 9.77
C LEU A 443 21.46 -24.97 9.88
N PHE A 444 22.41 -24.28 9.25
CA PHE A 444 22.47 -22.83 9.28
C PHE A 444 21.35 -22.16 8.47
N ARG A 445 21.00 -22.70 7.31
CA ARG A 445 19.79 -22.27 6.57
C ARG A 445 18.52 -22.47 7.40
N GLY A 446 18.46 -23.55 8.19
CA GLY A 446 17.35 -23.85 9.09
C GLY A 446 17.18 -22.82 10.20
N PHE A 447 18.29 -22.38 10.82
CA PHE A 447 18.29 -21.27 11.76
C PHE A 447 17.75 -19.99 11.14
N ILE A 448 18.30 -19.60 9.99
CA ILE A 448 17.96 -18.35 9.31
C ILE A 448 16.48 -18.31 8.94
N ILE A 449 15.97 -19.37 8.31
CA ILE A 449 14.56 -19.38 7.90
C ILE A 449 13.61 -19.38 9.10
N LEU A 450 14.01 -19.99 10.23
CA LEU A 450 13.22 -19.93 11.45
C LEU A 450 13.20 -18.51 12.04
N ALA A 451 14.34 -17.82 12.06
CA ALA A 451 14.41 -16.43 12.49
C ALA A 451 13.56 -15.52 11.59
N VAL A 452 13.57 -15.75 10.28
CA VAL A 452 12.71 -15.06 9.31
C VAL A 452 11.23 -15.32 9.62
N VAL A 453 10.81 -16.57 9.80
CA VAL A 453 9.41 -16.90 10.13
C VAL A 453 8.95 -16.21 11.42
N ILE A 454 9.78 -16.24 12.47
CA ILE A 454 9.46 -15.63 13.77
C ILE A 454 9.34 -14.10 13.65
N THR A 455 10.20 -13.46 12.86
CA THR A 455 10.18 -11.99 12.70
C THR A 455 9.04 -11.50 11.82
N HIS A 456 8.61 -12.29 10.83
CA HIS A 456 7.46 -11.96 9.98
C HIS A 456 6.11 -12.22 10.65
N ILE A 457 6.09 -12.96 11.76
CA ILE A 457 4.91 -13.17 12.57
C ILE A 457 5.01 -12.17 13.72
N GLU A 458 4.36 -11.02 13.55
CA GLU A 458 4.49 -9.84 14.40
C GLU A 458 3.80 -10.01 15.77
N ILE A 459 4.22 -11.02 16.53
CA ILE A 459 3.72 -11.31 17.88
C ILE A 459 4.85 -11.10 18.89
N GLY A 460 4.52 -10.51 20.04
CA GLY A 460 5.47 -10.24 21.12
C GLY A 460 5.87 -11.53 21.85
N GLY A 461 7.14 -11.64 22.24
CA GLY A 461 7.58 -12.75 23.09
C GLY A 461 9.07 -13.04 23.06
N PRO A 462 9.54 -14.04 23.83
CA PRO A 462 10.95 -14.38 23.96
C PRO A 462 11.61 -14.73 22.63
N TYR A 463 10.91 -15.44 21.74
CA TYR A 463 11.46 -15.79 20.43
C TYR A 463 11.69 -14.57 19.57
N SER A 464 10.73 -13.65 19.47
CA SER A 464 10.85 -12.42 18.70
C SER A 464 11.95 -11.53 19.25
N TYR A 465 12.05 -11.39 20.57
CA TYR A 465 13.15 -10.67 21.22
C TYR A 465 14.50 -11.31 20.87
N ILE A 466 14.61 -12.62 21.02
CA ILE A 466 15.85 -13.33 20.67
C ILE A 466 16.14 -13.20 19.18
N THR A 467 15.21 -13.36 18.25
CA THR A 467 15.55 -13.31 16.81
C THR A 467 15.87 -11.91 16.31
N LEU A 468 15.25 -10.86 16.87
CA LEU A 468 15.55 -9.46 16.57
C LEU A 468 16.92 -9.00 17.12
N HIS A 469 17.39 -9.63 18.21
CA HIS A 469 18.69 -9.31 18.81
C HIS A 469 19.81 -10.32 18.46
N ALA A 470 19.55 -11.62 18.44
CA ALA A 470 20.57 -12.70 18.46
C ALA A 470 21.59 -12.72 17.32
N VAL A 471 21.36 -12.00 16.21
CA VAL A 471 22.26 -12.02 15.04
C VAL A 471 23.12 -10.75 14.91
N GLY A 472 23.12 -9.87 15.93
CA GLY A 472 23.98 -8.68 15.92
C GLY A 472 23.61 -7.71 14.79
N ALA A 473 24.55 -7.43 13.87
CA ALA A 473 24.34 -6.49 12.74
C ALA A 473 23.80 -7.14 11.47
N ILE A 474 23.75 -8.48 11.41
CA ILE A 474 23.35 -9.20 10.20
C ILE A 474 21.89 -9.59 10.32
N THR A 475 21.10 -9.20 9.33
CA THR A 475 19.72 -9.65 9.15
C THR A 475 19.71 -11.09 8.61
N GLY A 476 18.64 -11.84 8.90
CA GLY A 476 18.44 -13.17 8.31
C GLY A 476 18.51 -13.18 6.78
N ALA A 477 18.11 -12.08 6.13
CA ALA A 477 18.09 -11.93 4.68
C ALA A 477 19.48 -12.02 4.02
N GLU A 478 20.48 -11.30 4.53
CA GLU A 478 21.84 -11.30 3.99
C GLU A 478 22.45 -12.70 3.96
N MET A 479 22.32 -13.43 5.07
CA MET A 479 22.81 -14.80 5.15
C MET A 479 22.05 -15.73 4.23
N PHE A 480 20.74 -15.53 4.09
CA PHE A 480 19.94 -16.33 3.17
C PHE A 480 20.37 -16.15 1.71
N VAL A 481 20.64 -14.91 1.28
CA VAL A 481 21.14 -14.58 -0.07
C VAL A 481 22.55 -15.13 -0.29
N PHE A 482 23.45 -14.92 0.68
CA PHE A 482 24.82 -15.41 0.65
C PHE A 482 24.89 -16.94 0.51
N LEU A 483 24.18 -17.67 1.37
CA LEU A 483 24.15 -19.13 1.36
C LEU A 483 23.52 -19.68 0.09
N SER A 484 22.50 -19.00 -0.43
CA SER A 484 21.88 -19.39 -1.70
C SER A 484 22.89 -19.31 -2.85
N GLY A 485 23.65 -18.21 -2.94
CA GLY A 485 24.76 -18.08 -3.88
C GLY A 485 25.82 -19.16 -3.68
N MET A 486 26.23 -19.42 -2.43
CA MET A 486 27.24 -20.44 -2.10
C MET A 486 26.83 -21.85 -2.52
N VAL A 487 25.61 -22.28 -2.17
CA VAL A 487 25.09 -23.61 -2.53
C VAL A 487 24.99 -23.76 -4.05
N LEU A 488 24.56 -22.72 -4.76
CA LEU A 488 24.49 -22.71 -6.22
C LEU A 488 25.88 -22.79 -6.85
N GLY A 489 26.85 -21.99 -6.38
CA GLY A 489 28.23 -22.01 -6.85
C GLY A 489 28.91 -23.37 -6.63
N MET A 490 28.56 -24.07 -5.55
CA MET A 490 29.03 -25.43 -5.26
C MET A 490 28.40 -26.48 -6.17
N THR A 491 27.09 -26.40 -6.44
CA THR A 491 26.34 -27.48 -7.09
C THR A 491 26.30 -27.38 -8.61
N TYR A 492 26.32 -26.17 -9.16
CA TYR A 492 26.24 -25.92 -10.59
C TYR A 492 27.38 -26.55 -11.41
N PRO A 493 28.66 -26.56 -10.95
CA PRO A 493 29.75 -27.24 -11.66
C PRO A 493 29.55 -28.76 -11.78
N PHE A 494 28.92 -29.40 -10.78
CA PHE A 494 28.59 -30.82 -10.85
C PHE A 494 27.49 -31.09 -11.88
N ALA A 495 26.49 -30.20 -11.99
CA ALA A 495 25.47 -30.28 -13.01
C ALA A 495 26.06 -30.18 -14.42
N ILE A 496 27.00 -29.26 -14.65
CA ILE A 496 27.71 -29.14 -15.94
C ILE A 496 28.50 -30.41 -16.24
N LYS A 497 29.26 -30.94 -15.27
CA LYS A 497 30.05 -32.17 -15.47
C LYS A 497 29.17 -33.37 -15.83
N LYS A 498 27.95 -33.43 -15.29
CA LYS A 498 27.03 -34.56 -15.49
C LYS A 498 26.16 -34.43 -16.74
N PHE A 499 25.73 -33.23 -17.09
CA PHE A 499 24.70 -33.00 -18.11
C PHE A 499 25.12 -32.05 -19.24
N GLY A 500 26.28 -31.42 -19.15
CA GLY A 500 26.73 -30.38 -20.08
C GLY A 500 26.30 -28.97 -19.68
N GLU A 501 26.94 -27.97 -20.28
CA GLU A 501 26.77 -26.56 -19.92
C GLU A 501 25.36 -26.03 -20.23
N TRP A 502 24.86 -26.31 -21.43
CA TRP A 502 23.52 -25.88 -21.84
C TRP A 502 22.42 -26.51 -20.98
N ALA A 503 22.51 -27.81 -20.70
CA ALA A 503 21.51 -28.48 -19.87
C ALA A 503 21.52 -27.97 -18.42
N ALA A 504 22.69 -27.64 -17.87
CA ALA A 504 22.79 -27.00 -16.56
C ALA A 504 22.18 -25.59 -16.55
N ALA A 505 22.42 -24.80 -17.60
CA ALA A 505 21.83 -23.46 -17.76
C ALA A 505 20.29 -23.53 -17.85
N VAL A 506 19.76 -24.42 -18.70
CA VAL A 506 18.32 -24.69 -18.79
C VAL A 506 17.76 -25.14 -17.44
N GLY A 507 18.50 -25.95 -16.68
CA GLY A 507 18.12 -26.35 -15.32
C GLY A 507 18.01 -25.17 -14.35
N ALA A 508 18.95 -24.23 -14.39
CA ALA A 508 18.91 -23.02 -13.59
C ALA A 508 17.75 -22.09 -13.99
N TRP A 509 17.52 -21.88 -15.29
CA TRP A 509 16.38 -21.08 -15.76
C TRP A 509 15.03 -21.73 -15.44
N LYS A 510 14.92 -23.06 -15.50
CA LYS A 510 13.72 -23.77 -15.02
C LYS A 510 13.46 -23.52 -13.53
N ARG A 511 14.52 -23.43 -12.72
CA ARG A 511 14.42 -23.09 -11.30
C ARG A 511 13.98 -21.63 -11.09
N ALA A 512 14.59 -20.68 -11.80
CA ALA A 512 14.20 -19.27 -11.77
C ALA A 512 12.73 -19.09 -12.19
N ARG A 513 12.31 -19.74 -13.29
CA ARG A 513 10.91 -19.80 -13.73
C ARG A 513 10.00 -20.38 -12.65
N LYS A 514 10.41 -21.45 -11.97
CA LYS A 514 9.60 -22.04 -10.89
C LYS A 514 9.43 -21.05 -9.72
N GLN A 515 10.49 -20.35 -9.31
CA GLN A 515 10.40 -19.32 -8.26
C GLN A 515 9.46 -18.18 -8.67
N TYR A 516 9.57 -17.71 -9.91
CA TYR A 516 8.69 -16.68 -10.46
C TYR A 516 7.22 -17.12 -10.47
N LEU A 517 6.93 -18.30 -11.02
CA LEU A 517 5.56 -18.83 -11.05
C LEU A 517 4.97 -19.08 -9.66
N VAL A 518 5.80 -19.53 -8.71
CA VAL A 518 5.36 -19.69 -7.31
C VAL A 518 5.05 -18.34 -6.68
N THR A 519 5.83 -17.30 -6.98
CA THR A 519 5.58 -15.94 -6.50
C THR A 519 4.25 -15.42 -7.02
N LEU A 520 4.02 -15.50 -8.34
CA LEU A 520 2.75 -15.13 -8.96
C LEU A 520 1.58 -15.92 -8.36
N ALA A 521 1.75 -17.23 -8.14
CA ALA A 521 0.72 -18.06 -7.54
C ALA A 521 0.41 -17.64 -6.09
N VAL A 522 1.42 -17.33 -5.28
CA VAL A 522 1.21 -16.84 -3.90
C VAL A 522 0.46 -15.51 -3.92
N ILE A 523 0.83 -14.57 -4.79
CA ILE A 523 0.13 -13.29 -4.95
C ILE A 523 -1.35 -13.53 -5.29
N LEU A 524 -1.64 -14.38 -6.30
CA LEU A 524 -3.03 -14.68 -6.69
C LEU A 524 -3.81 -15.42 -5.60
N VAL A 525 -3.17 -16.33 -4.86
CA VAL A 525 -3.83 -17.04 -3.76
C VAL A 525 -4.15 -16.08 -2.62
N VAL A 526 -3.23 -15.21 -2.23
CA VAL A 526 -3.48 -14.18 -1.20
C VAL A 526 -4.57 -13.22 -1.65
N PHE A 527 -4.55 -12.78 -2.92
CA PHE A 527 -5.61 -11.98 -3.51
C PHE A 527 -6.96 -12.71 -3.48
N ALA A 528 -7.02 -13.99 -3.86
CA ALA A 528 -8.24 -14.80 -3.78
C ALA A 528 -8.74 -14.96 -2.33
N LEU A 529 -7.84 -15.08 -1.36
CA LEU A 529 -8.19 -15.15 0.07
C LEU A 529 -8.73 -13.80 0.59
N SER A 530 -8.51 -12.68 -0.10
CA SER A 530 -9.06 -11.37 0.29
C SER A 530 -10.58 -11.29 0.18
N PHE A 531 -11.18 -12.18 -0.62
CA PHE A 531 -12.64 -12.34 -0.73
C PHE A 531 -13.25 -13.15 0.41
N VAL A 532 -12.45 -13.74 1.30
CA VAL A 532 -12.93 -14.55 2.42
C VAL A 532 -13.18 -13.64 3.64
N PRO A 533 -14.44 -13.43 4.07
CA PRO A 533 -14.78 -12.34 5.02
C PRO A 533 -14.15 -12.45 6.42
N PHE A 534 -13.79 -13.67 6.85
CA PHE A 534 -13.19 -13.91 8.16
C PHE A 534 -11.65 -13.87 8.14
N LEU A 535 -11.02 -13.68 6.98
CA LEU A 535 -9.57 -13.54 6.88
C LEU A 535 -9.17 -12.07 6.88
N ASN A 536 -8.20 -11.72 7.73
CA ASN A 536 -7.60 -10.39 7.76
C ASN A 536 -6.42 -10.32 6.78
N THR A 537 -6.74 -10.27 5.48
CA THR A 537 -5.71 -10.18 4.43
C THR A 537 -4.98 -8.86 4.41
N ASP A 538 -5.60 -7.78 4.93
CA ASP A 538 -4.98 -6.46 5.05
C ASP A 538 -3.65 -6.53 5.84
N ALA A 539 -3.54 -7.43 6.82
CA ALA A 539 -2.32 -7.65 7.61
C ALA A 539 -1.08 -8.08 6.79
N ILE A 540 -1.27 -8.64 5.58
CA ILE A 540 -0.17 -9.02 4.68
C ILE A 540 -0.23 -8.32 3.33
N THR A 541 -1.35 -7.69 2.97
CA THR A 541 -1.57 -6.99 1.69
C THR A 541 -1.50 -5.47 1.81
N THR A 542 -1.42 -4.96 3.03
CA THR A 542 -1.13 -3.55 3.32
C THR A 542 0.07 -3.47 4.26
N PHE A 543 0.64 -2.28 4.39
CA PHE A 543 1.69 -2.01 5.37
C PHE A 543 1.36 -0.75 6.15
N THR A 544 1.39 -0.84 7.48
CA THR A 544 1.19 0.32 8.37
C THR A 544 2.55 0.84 8.82
N ASP A 545 2.85 2.11 8.53
CA ASP A 545 4.08 2.72 8.99
C ASP A 545 4.09 2.85 10.52
N ARG A 546 5.27 2.75 11.11
CA ARG A 546 5.53 2.83 12.54
C ARG A 546 6.30 4.09 12.91
N GLY A 547 6.48 5.00 11.96
CA GLY A 547 7.20 6.25 12.16
C GLY A 547 8.72 6.11 12.10
N THR A 548 9.21 4.94 11.69
CA THR A 548 10.64 4.60 11.69
C THR A 548 11.21 4.33 10.30
N GLY A 549 10.38 4.46 9.27
CA GLY A 549 10.78 4.46 7.86
C GLY A 549 11.23 5.84 7.39
N THR A 550 11.36 5.99 6.07
CA THR A 550 11.78 7.25 5.40
C THR A 550 10.85 8.43 5.65
N GLY A 551 9.56 8.18 5.95
CA GLY A 551 8.58 9.22 6.31
C GLY A 551 8.70 9.74 7.75
N GLY A 552 9.52 9.12 8.59
CA GLY A 552 9.70 9.49 10.00
C GLY A 552 8.40 9.46 10.81
N VAL A 553 8.40 10.09 12.00
CA VAL A 553 7.25 10.09 12.93
C VAL A 553 5.97 10.63 12.29
N GLY A 554 6.08 11.54 11.32
CA GLY A 554 4.92 12.10 10.60
C GLY A 554 4.18 11.09 9.71
N ALA A 555 4.80 9.96 9.38
CA ALA A 555 4.14 8.88 8.65
C ALA A 555 3.55 7.80 9.58
N GLU A 556 3.77 7.86 10.90
CA GLU A 556 3.30 6.83 11.84
C GLU A 556 1.79 6.61 11.71
N GLY A 557 1.37 5.34 11.57
CA GLY A 557 -0.02 4.97 11.39
C GLY A 557 -0.56 5.08 9.96
N ARG A 558 0.20 5.64 9.01
CA ARG A 558 -0.13 5.67 7.57
C ARG A 558 -0.18 4.25 7.01
N VAL A 559 -1.23 3.95 6.24
CA VAL A 559 -1.45 2.62 5.66
C VAL A 559 -1.23 2.65 4.16
N TYR A 560 -0.30 1.83 3.67
CA TYR A 560 0.00 1.70 2.25
C TYR A 560 -0.61 0.42 1.67
N ASP A 561 -1.13 0.51 0.44
CA ASP A 561 -1.60 -0.64 -0.31
C ASP A 561 -0.43 -1.33 -1.03
N LEU A 562 -0.25 -2.64 -0.80
CA LEU A 562 0.75 -3.47 -1.46
C LEU A 562 0.16 -4.33 -2.58
N TYR A 563 -1.16 -4.26 -2.78
CA TYR A 563 -1.92 -4.89 -3.86
C TYR A 563 -2.64 -3.85 -4.72
N PRO A 564 -1.94 -2.80 -5.20
CA PRO A 564 -2.56 -1.76 -6.00
C PRO A 564 -3.23 -2.38 -7.23
N ASN A 565 -4.46 -1.97 -7.49
CA ASN A 565 -5.25 -2.43 -8.63
C ASN A 565 -5.46 -3.95 -8.74
N ALA A 566 -5.24 -4.73 -7.66
CA ALA A 566 -5.39 -6.19 -7.73
C ALA A 566 -6.82 -6.60 -8.12
N MET A 567 -7.83 -5.85 -7.68
CA MET A 567 -9.23 -6.02 -8.11
C MET A 567 -9.40 -5.98 -9.63
N GLN A 568 -8.58 -5.19 -10.33
CA GLN A 568 -8.72 -4.98 -11.76
C GLN A 568 -8.23 -6.18 -12.56
N LEU A 569 -7.51 -7.11 -11.93
CA LEU A 569 -7.21 -8.42 -12.52
C LEU A 569 -8.46 -9.25 -12.79
N LEU A 570 -9.59 -8.96 -12.14
CA LEU A 570 -10.88 -9.64 -12.35
C LEU A 570 -11.75 -8.99 -13.43
N ALA A 571 -11.43 -7.77 -13.86
CA ALA A 571 -12.14 -7.11 -14.95
C ALA A 571 -12.00 -7.92 -16.25
N TYR A 572 -12.96 -7.85 -17.16
CA TYR A 572 -12.91 -8.57 -18.44
C TYR A 572 -13.04 -7.63 -19.65
N PRO A 573 -12.00 -7.53 -20.50
CA PRO A 573 -10.65 -8.07 -20.31
C PRO A 573 -9.89 -7.32 -19.18
N PRO A 574 -8.96 -7.97 -18.46
CA PRO A 574 -8.19 -7.27 -17.43
C PRO A 574 -7.33 -6.19 -18.07
N PRO A 575 -7.27 -4.98 -17.49
CA PRO A 575 -6.52 -3.89 -18.09
C PRO A 575 -5.02 -4.15 -18.00
N TRP A 576 -4.28 -3.68 -19.01
CA TRP A 576 -2.85 -3.97 -19.15
C TRP A 576 -2.00 -3.47 -17.99
N TYR A 577 -2.34 -2.33 -17.37
CA TYR A 577 -1.60 -1.79 -16.24
C TYR A 577 -1.61 -2.74 -15.04
N ALA A 578 -2.75 -3.36 -14.72
CA ALA A 578 -2.88 -4.32 -13.63
C ALA A 578 -2.12 -5.62 -13.95
N ILE A 579 -2.22 -6.10 -15.19
CA ILE A 579 -1.45 -7.27 -15.66
C ILE A 579 0.04 -7.00 -15.55
N ARG A 580 0.51 -5.82 -15.97
CA ARG A 580 1.92 -5.43 -15.89
C ARG A 580 2.39 -5.39 -14.44
N GLN A 581 1.66 -4.72 -13.55
CA GLN A 581 2.00 -4.64 -12.12
C GLN A 581 2.13 -6.05 -11.50
N PHE A 582 1.20 -6.94 -11.84
CA PHE A 582 1.23 -8.34 -11.39
C PHE A 582 2.45 -9.11 -11.94
N LEU A 583 2.71 -9.03 -13.25
CA LEU A 583 3.83 -9.75 -13.89
C LEU A 583 5.21 -9.19 -13.50
N LEU A 584 5.31 -7.90 -13.22
CA LEU A 584 6.55 -7.25 -12.79
C LEU A 584 6.77 -7.31 -11.27
N LEU A 585 5.91 -8.03 -10.53
CA LEU A 585 6.00 -8.15 -9.07
C LEU A 585 6.00 -6.78 -8.37
N GLU A 586 5.22 -5.84 -8.89
CA GLU A 586 4.98 -4.53 -8.26
C GLU A 586 3.95 -4.64 -7.12
N MET A 587 3.28 -5.79 -7.01
CA MET A 587 2.36 -6.14 -5.94
C MET A 587 2.74 -7.48 -5.30
N GLY A 588 2.47 -7.63 -4.01
CA GLY A 588 2.76 -8.86 -3.28
C GLY A 588 2.71 -8.71 -1.77
N PRO A 589 2.63 -9.84 -1.04
CA PRO A 589 2.53 -9.78 0.39
C PRO A 589 3.90 -9.44 0.98
N TRP A 590 3.97 -8.44 1.86
CA TRP A 590 5.25 -7.91 2.35
C TRP A 590 6.22 -8.99 2.90
N PRO A 591 5.78 -10.07 3.58
CA PRO A 591 6.70 -11.10 4.07
C PRO A 591 7.38 -11.93 2.97
N PHE A 592 6.95 -11.77 1.72
CA PHE A 592 7.40 -12.55 0.58
C PHE A 592 8.23 -11.74 -0.44
N ASN A 593 8.40 -10.43 -0.21
CA ASN A 593 9.00 -9.50 -1.17
C ASN A 593 10.37 -9.94 -1.69
N ILE A 594 11.26 -10.46 -0.83
CA ILE A 594 12.62 -10.88 -1.21
C ILE A 594 12.64 -11.95 -2.33
N MET A 595 11.54 -12.65 -2.59
CA MET A 595 11.47 -13.62 -3.67
C MET A 595 11.71 -12.98 -5.05
N GLY A 596 11.27 -11.73 -5.26
CA GLY A 596 11.53 -11.01 -6.50
C GLY A 596 13.02 -10.87 -6.80
N LEU A 597 13.82 -10.50 -5.79
CA LEU A 597 15.29 -10.46 -5.89
C LEU A 597 15.85 -11.83 -6.33
N PHE A 598 15.40 -12.92 -5.71
CA PHE A 598 15.87 -14.26 -6.06
C PHE A 598 15.51 -14.68 -7.47
N VAL A 599 14.35 -14.28 -7.99
CA VAL A 599 13.96 -14.54 -9.38
C VAL A 599 14.96 -13.88 -10.33
N VAL A 600 15.26 -12.60 -10.11
CA VAL A 600 16.20 -11.84 -10.96
C VAL A 600 17.61 -12.42 -10.85
N LEU A 601 18.15 -12.58 -9.65
CA LEU A 601 19.50 -13.13 -9.44
C LEU A 601 19.64 -14.55 -10.01
N SER A 602 18.58 -15.37 -9.92
CA SER A 602 18.60 -16.74 -10.44
C SER A 602 18.62 -16.80 -11.97
N LEU A 603 18.04 -15.81 -12.64
CA LEU A 603 18.08 -15.69 -14.11
C LEU A 603 19.51 -15.52 -14.63
N PHE A 604 20.34 -14.79 -13.88
CA PHE A 604 21.74 -14.49 -14.23
C PHE A 604 22.74 -15.58 -13.80
N ILE A 605 22.34 -16.61 -13.05
CA ILE A 605 23.23 -17.70 -12.61
C ILE A 605 24.04 -18.28 -13.78
N PRO A 606 23.45 -18.66 -14.93
CA PRO A 606 24.23 -19.24 -16.01
C PRO A 606 25.33 -18.32 -16.53
N ALA A 607 25.03 -17.02 -16.66
CA ALA A 607 26.00 -16.01 -17.10
C ALA A 607 27.12 -15.84 -16.07
N PHE A 608 26.80 -15.69 -14.78
CA PHE A 608 27.81 -15.57 -13.73
C PHE A 608 28.70 -16.81 -13.65
N MET A 609 28.10 -18.01 -13.72
CA MET A 609 28.87 -19.26 -13.69
C MET A 609 29.73 -19.47 -14.94
N TRP A 610 29.28 -18.99 -16.11
CA TRP A 610 30.06 -18.98 -17.35
C TRP A 610 31.32 -18.10 -17.22
N VAL A 611 31.21 -16.94 -16.57
CA VAL A 611 32.34 -16.04 -16.27
C VAL A 611 33.30 -16.67 -15.25
N ILE A 612 32.77 -17.16 -14.12
CA ILE A 612 33.57 -17.77 -13.04
C ILE A 612 34.37 -18.96 -13.55
N ARG A 613 33.76 -19.83 -14.35
CA ARG A 613 34.43 -21.03 -14.89
C ARG A 613 35.60 -20.73 -15.82
N ARG A 614 35.58 -19.60 -16.52
CA ARG A 614 36.70 -19.15 -17.37
C ARG A 614 37.83 -18.50 -16.57
N GLY A 615 37.71 -18.41 -15.25
CA GLY A 615 38.72 -17.78 -14.40
C GLY A 615 38.56 -16.25 -14.27
N PHE A 616 37.53 -15.67 -14.88
CA PHE A 616 37.22 -14.23 -14.78
C PHE A 616 36.37 -13.88 -13.54
N TRP A 617 36.47 -14.67 -12.47
CA TRP A 617 35.75 -14.43 -11.22
C TRP A 617 36.07 -13.04 -10.62
N TRP A 618 37.31 -12.57 -10.78
CA TRP A 618 37.74 -11.25 -10.31
C TRP A 618 37.02 -10.12 -11.06
N ALA A 619 36.85 -10.28 -12.38
CA ALA A 619 36.14 -9.30 -13.20
C ALA A 619 34.66 -9.23 -12.82
N LEU A 620 34.03 -10.39 -12.54
CA LEU A 620 32.67 -10.44 -12.01
C LEU A 620 32.57 -9.67 -10.68
N LEU A 621 33.51 -9.86 -9.75
CA LEU A 621 33.48 -9.15 -8.47
C LEU A 621 33.77 -7.65 -8.62
N VAL A 622 34.67 -7.25 -9.52
CA VAL A 622 34.93 -5.83 -9.82
C VAL A 622 33.66 -5.14 -10.34
N VAL A 623 32.98 -5.75 -11.31
CA VAL A 623 31.70 -5.23 -11.83
C VAL A 623 30.65 -5.22 -10.72
N SER A 624 30.57 -6.28 -9.92
CA SER A 624 29.63 -6.40 -8.81
C SER A 624 29.83 -5.28 -7.77
N TRP A 625 31.07 -4.98 -7.40
CA TRP A 625 31.38 -3.85 -6.50
C TRP A 625 31.16 -2.49 -7.16
N ALA A 626 31.42 -2.34 -8.46
CA ALA A 626 31.13 -1.10 -9.18
C ALA A 626 29.62 -0.78 -9.17
N LEU A 627 28.76 -1.80 -9.34
CA LEU A 627 27.31 -1.65 -9.23
C LEU A 627 26.87 -1.30 -7.80
N TYR A 628 27.49 -1.93 -6.79
CA TYR A 628 27.25 -1.60 -5.38
C TYR A 628 27.59 -0.13 -5.08
N VAL A 629 28.76 0.33 -5.51
CA VAL A 629 29.19 1.74 -5.32
C VAL A 629 28.30 2.69 -6.11
N TYR A 630 27.91 2.33 -7.33
CA TYR A 630 27.00 3.15 -8.14
C TYR A 630 25.66 3.35 -7.42
N GLN A 631 25.06 2.29 -6.87
CA GLN A 631 23.81 2.40 -6.10
C GLN A 631 24.00 3.22 -4.82
N ALA A 632 25.11 3.02 -4.10
CA ALA A 632 25.40 3.78 -2.88
C ALA A 632 25.54 5.30 -3.15
N VAL A 633 25.99 5.69 -4.34
CA VAL A 633 26.09 7.10 -4.77
C VAL A 633 24.78 7.61 -5.40
N ASN A 634 23.93 6.71 -5.90
CA ASN A 634 22.65 7.03 -6.56
C ASN A 634 21.50 6.24 -5.89
N PRO A 635 21.15 6.52 -4.62
CA PRO A 635 20.20 5.72 -3.86
C PRO A 635 18.79 5.69 -4.48
N GLU A 636 18.41 6.73 -5.22
CA GLU A 636 17.11 6.83 -5.90
C GLU A 636 17.03 6.00 -7.19
N PHE A 637 18.17 5.50 -7.71
CA PHE A 637 18.16 4.73 -8.94
C PHE A 637 17.51 3.37 -8.73
N ARG A 638 16.38 3.13 -9.41
CA ARG A 638 15.67 1.84 -9.37
C ARG A 638 15.59 1.27 -10.79
N PRO A 639 16.30 0.16 -11.10
CA PRO A 639 16.31 -0.43 -12.43
C PRO A 639 14.95 -1.03 -12.82
N ILE A 640 14.14 -1.41 -11.83
CA ILE A 640 12.79 -1.96 -11.98
C ILE A 640 11.90 -1.46 -10.83
N ASN A 641 10.58 -1.41 -11.07
CA ASN A 641 9.59 -0.95 -10.07
C ASN A 641 9.05 -2.08 -9.18
N SER A 642 9.68 -3.27 -9.22
CA SER A 642 9.26 -4.40 -8.41
C SER A 642 9.31 -4.06 -6.92
N GLN A 643 8.36 -4.57 -6.16
CA GLN A 643 8.16 -4.25 -4.74
C GLN A 643 9.41 -4.52 -3.88
N PHE A 644 10.22 -5.51 -4.24
CA PHE A 644 11.44 -5.84 -3.51
C PHE A 644 12.55 -4.80 -3.65
N GLU A 645 12.54 -3.96 -4.68
CA GLU A 645 13.65 -3.06 -5.00
C GLU A 645 13.83 -1.99 -3.91
N SER A 646 12.75 -1.62 -3.21
CA SER A 646 12.80 -0.65 -2.12
C SER A 646 13.56 -1.15 -0.89
N VAL A 647 13.39 -2.42 -0.52
CA VAL A 647 14.03 -3.03 0.68
C VAL A 647 15.30 -3.78 0.33
N PHE A 648 15.34 -4.34 -0.88
CA PHE A 648 16.43 -5.17 -1.37
C PHE A 648 16.95 -4.66 -2.73
N PRO A 649 17.53 -3.44 -2.81
CA PRO A 649 18.01 -2.87 -4.06
C PRO A 649 18.91 -3.85 -4.83
N LEU A 650 18.56 -4.16 -6.07
CA LEU A 650 19.16 -5.23 -6.85
C LEU A 650 20.67 -5.04 -6.98
N LEU A 651 21.11 -3.81 -7.25
CA LEU A 651 22.52 -3.47 -7.48
C LEU A 651 23.37 -3.60 -6.21
N THR A 652 22.79 -3.34 -5.05
CA THR A 652 23.43 -3.50 -3.74
C THR A 652 23.50 -4.98 -3.38
N TRP A 653 22.36 -5.68 -3.41
CA TRP A 653 22.25 -7.05 -2.88
C TRP A 653 22.89 -8.12 -3.76
N GLN A 654 23.05 -7.87 -5.07
CA GLN A 654 23.77 -8.79 -5.94
C GLN A 654 25.22 -9.05 -5.48
N VAL A 655 25.85 -8.11 -4.75
CA VAL A 655 27.23 -8.28 -4.26
C VAL A 655 27.36 -9.46 -3.31
N VAL A 656 26.38 -9.66 -2.42
CA VAL A 656 26.38 -10.77 -1.46
C VAL A 656 26.20 -12.10 -2.19
N PHE A 657 25.33 -12.10 -3.21
CA PHE A 657 25.06 -13.29 -4.01
C PHE A 657 26.25 -13.69 -4.89
N THR A 658 26.90 -12.75 -5.57
CA THR A 658 28.08 -13.02 -6.42
C THR A 658 29.26 -13.50 -5.60
N HIS A 659 29.50 -12.93 -4.41
CA HIS A 659 30.50 -13.46 -3.47
C HIS A 659 30.15 -14.88 -3.05
N GLY A 660 28.88 -15.13 -2.71
CA GLY A 660 28.38 -16.49 -2.45
C GLY A 660 28.74 -17.45 -3.59
N LEU A 661 28.42 -17.12 -4.85
CA LEU A 661 28.73 -17.95 -6.02
C LEU A 661 30.23 -18.26 -6.17
N VAL A 662 31.08 -17.23 -6.07
CA VAL A 662 32.54 -17.37 -6.21
C VAL A 662 33.11 -18.24 -5.07
N LEU A 663 32.74 -17.95 -3.82
CA LEU A 663 33.17 -18.72 -2.66
C LEU A 663 32.67 -20.17 -2.71
N GLY A 664 31.46 -20.39 -3.19
CA GLY A 664 30.89 -21.72 -3.42
C GLY A 664 31.66 -22.52 -4.46
N TYR A 665 32.03 -21.89 -5.58
CA TYR A 665 32.80 -22.52 -6.66
C TYR A 665 34.22 -22.89 -6.21
N TYR A 666 34.91 -21.98 -5.52
CA TYR A 666 36.28 -22.16 -5.03
C TYR A 666 36.37 -22.68 -3.59
N ARG A 667 35.28 -23.21 -3.04
CA ARG A 667 35.16 -23.59 -1.62
C ARG A 667 36.32 -24.45 -1.13
N ARG A 668 36.76 -25.43 -1.91
CA ARG A 668 37.85 -26.34 -1.50
C ARG A 668 39.19 -25.63 -1.40
N GLN A 669 39.50 -24.79 -2.38
CA GLN A 669 40.72 -24.00 -2.42
C GLN A 669 40.74 -23.00 -1.26
N ILE A 670 39.62 -22.32 -1.02
CA ILE A 670 39.47 -21.34 0.05
C ILE A 670 39.61 -22.03 1.41
N ILE A 671 38.89 -23.12 1.68
CA ILE A 671 39.02 -23.85 2.95
C ILE A 671 40.45 -24.35 3.13
N GLY A 672 41.09 -24.89 2.08
CA GLY A 672 42.49 -25.30 2.14
C GLY A 672 43.43 -24.17 2.53
N ALA A 673 43.25 -22.98 1.93
CA ALA A 673 44.02 -21.78 2.25
C ALA A 673 43.79 -21.30 3.69
N LEU A 674 42.52 -21.19 4.11
CA LEU A 674 42.13 -20.69 5.43
C LEU A 674 42.50 -21.66 6.57
N THR A 675 42.52 -22.97 6.31
CA THR A 675 42.82 -23.99 7.35
C THR A 675 44.29 -24.40 7.40
N GLY A 676 45.13 -23.89 6.50
CA GLY A 676 46.59 -24.03 6.53
C GLY A 676 47.23 -23.38 7.77
N ARG A 677 48.53 -23.60 8.00
CA ARG A 677 49.24 -23.03 9.16
C ARG A 677 49.19 -21.50 9.15
N LEU A 678 49.58 -20.90 8.02
CA LEU A 678 49.52 -19.45 7.82
C LEU A 678 48.08 -18.93 7.83
N GLY A 679 47.16 -19.62 7.14
CA GLY A 679 45.74 -19.27 7.10
C GLY A 679 45.10 -19.19 8.48
N LYS A 680 45.34 -20.18 9.35
CA LYS A 680 44.83 -20.16 10.73
C LYS A 680 45.32 -18.98 11.54
N VAL A 681 46.59 -18.60 11.38
CA VAL A 681 47.16 -17.42 12.04
C VAL A 681 46.50 -16.16 11.50
N LEU A 682 46.45 -15.98 10.18
CA LEU A 682 45.86 -14.80 9.56
C LEU A 682 44.37 -14.64 9.87
N VAL A 683 43.59 -15.72 9.83
CA VAL A 683 42.17 -15.70 10.21
C VAL A 683 42.01 -15.43 11.70
N GLY A 684 42.85 -16.02 12.56
CA GLY A 684 42.85 -15.74 14.00
C GLY A 684 43.12 -14.27 14.30
N VAL A 685 44.13 -13.68 13.63
CA VAL A 685 44.45 -12.25 13.73
C VAL A 685 43.32 -11.39 13.17
N GLY A 686 42.71 -11.78 12.05
CA GLY A 686 41.59 -11.04 11.44
C GLY A 686 40.34 -11.03 12.31
N ILE A 687 39.85 -12.20 12.74
CA ILE A 687 38.67 -12.37 13.58
C ILE A 687 38.89 -11.73 14.96
N GLY A 688 40.03 -12.01 15.59
CA GLY A 688 40.39 -11.44 16.89
C GLY A 688 40.61 -9.93 16.82
N GLY A 689 41.34 -9.46 15.80
CA GLY A 689 41.62 -8.04 15.58
C GLY A 689 40.37 -7.23 15.29
N TYR A 690 39.44 -7.77 14.49
CA TYR A 690 38.14 -7.14 14.23
C TYR A 690 37.31 -7.00 15.51
N ALA A 691 37.15 -8.08 16.27
CA ALA A 691 36.40 -8.04 17.53
C ALA A 691 37.05 -7.12 18.58
N LEU A 692 38.38 -7.13 18.67
CA LEU A 692 39.13 -6.22 19.55
C LEU A 692 39.00 -4.77 19.11
N PHE A 693 39.01 -4.49 17.80
CA PHE A 693 38.79 -3.16 17.27
C PHE A 693 37.41 -2.62 17.65
N LEU A 694 36.35 -3.41 17.41
CA LEU A 694 34.98 -3.02 17.80
C LEU A 694 34.87 -2.80 19.32
N ALA A 695 35.44 -3.71 20.12
CA ALA A 695 35.45 -3.56 21.58
C ALA A 695 36.24 -2.33 22.06
N TYR A 696 37.35 -2.02 21.41
CA TYR A 696 38.19 -0.87 21.75
C TYR A 696 37.47 0.45 21.47
N VAL A 697 36.86 0.58 20.29
CA VAL A 697 36.10 1.77 19.90
C VAL A 697 34.83 1.92 20.73
N TRP A 698 34.15 0.81 21.04
CA TRP A 698 33.01 0.80 21.98
C TRP A 698 33.43 1.26 23.38
N ALA A 699 34.50 0.68 23.94
CA ALA A 699 34.99 1.05 25.27
C ALA A 699 35.40 2.53 25.32
N ALA A 700 36.01 3.03 24.25
CA ALA A 700 36.38 4.44 24.11
C ALA A 700 35.16 5.37 24.20
N ASN A 701 34.07 5.03 23.51
CA ASN A 701 32.82 5.76 23.58
C ASN A 701 32.17 5.70 24.97
N GLN A 702 32.11 4.50 25.57
CA GLN A 702 31.47 4.28 26.87
C GLN A 702 32.21 4.91 28.05
N TYR A 703 33.54 4.93 28.01
CA TYR A 703 34.39 5.44 29.09
C TYR A 703 34.99 6.83 28.80
N GLY A 704 34.67 7.45 27.66
CA GLY A 704 35.04 8.83 27.34
C GLY A 704 36.53 9.06 27.03
N PHE A 705 37.21 8.09 26.42
CA PHE A 705 38.60 8.25 25.98
C PHE A 705 38.74 8.20 24.44
N THR A 706 39.85 8.69 23.89
CA THR A 706 40.08 8.64 22.43
C THR A 706 40.75 7.33 22.03
N PRO A 707 40.19 6.54 21.09
CA PRO A 707 40.75 5.25 20.69
C PRO A 707 41.91 5.42 19.68
N VAL A 708 43.06 5.93 20.09
CA VAL A 708 44.23 6.15 19.20
C VAL A 708 44.66 4.84 18.49
N PRO A 709 44.87 4.83 17.16
CA PRO A 709 45.01 5.97 16.24
C PRO A 709 43.70 6.50 15.63
N PHE A 710 42.55 6.01 16.07
CA PHE A 710 41.24 6.40 15.56
C PHE A 710 40.68 7.66 16.27
N PRO A 711 39.84 8.46 15.59
CA PRO A 711 39.18 9.61 16.19
C PRO A 711 38.19 9.19 17.29
N ALA A 712 37.91 10.10 18.24
CA ALA A 712 36.94 9.86 19.32
C ALA A 712 35.52 9.55 18.80
N SER A 713 35.14 10.11 17.66
CA SER A 713 33.85 9.89 17.00
C SER A 713 33.77 8.59 16.20
N MET A 714 34.81 7.73 16.23
CA MET A 714 34.86 6.52 15.41
C MET A 714 33.66 5.60 15.68
N TYR A 715 33.20 5.48 16.93
CA TYR A 715 32.08 4.61 17.28
C TYR A 715 30.79 5.01 16.56
N ASP A 716 30.40 6.28 16.70
CA ASP A 716 29.19 6.82 16.10
C ASP A 716 29.30 6.87 14.57
N ALA A 717 30.47 7.25 14.04
CA ALA A 717 30.72 7.24 12.60
C ALA A 717 30.58 5.83 12.02
N LEU A 718 31.10 4.81 12.72
CA LEU A 718 31.02 3.43 12.31
C LEU A 718 29.58 2.92 12.34
N TYR A 719 28.80 3.24 13.37
CA TYR A 719 27.38 2.91 13.41
C TYR A 719 26.61 3.54 12.25
N ASN A 720 26.76 4.86 12.04
CA ASN A 720 25.98 5.61 11.06
C ASN A 720 26.35 5.30 9.60
N THR A 721 27.59 4.90 9.32
CA THR A 721 28.06 4.69 7.95
C THR A 721 28.25 3.22 7.55
N ALA A 722 28.30 2.31 8.52
CA ALA A 722 28.69 0.92 8.27
C ALA A 722 27.71 -0.13 8.80
N TYR A 723 26.92 0.16 9.84
CA TYR A 723 26.11 -0.83 10.56
C TYR A 723 24.63 -0.45 10.73
N GLN A 724 24.13 0.57 10.05
CA GLN A 724 22.68 0.82 10.08
C GLN A 724 21.93 -0.40 9.51
N ARG A 725 20.87 -0.83 10.22
CA ARG A 725 20.14 -2.08 9.93
C ARG A 725 19.25 -2.01 8.69
N VAL A 726 18.96 -0.82 8.20
CA VAL A 726 18.12 -0.56 7.01
C VAL A 726 18.90 -0.99 5.77
N ASP A 727 20.00 -0.31 5.48
CA ASP A 727 20.78 -0.53 4.28
C ASP A 727 21.84 -1.61 4.44
N LEU A 728 22.14 -2.29 3.33
CA LEU A 728 23.27 -3.21 3.23
C LEU A 728 24.60 -2.44 3.09
N GLN A 729 24.99 -1.76 4.17
CA GLN A 729 26.21 -0.97 4.27
C GLN A 729 27.47 -1.86 4.32
N TRP A 730 28.63 -1.24 4.09
CA TRP A 730 29.90 -1.95 3.93
C TRP A 730 30.34 -2.70 5.19
N GLY A 731 30.03 -2.19 6.39
CA GLY A 731 30.36 -2.85 7.67
C GLY A 731 29.59 -4.15 7.84
N ARG A 732 28.34 -4.19 7.40
CA ARG A 732 27.52 -5.41 7.37
C ARG A 732 28.10 -6.46 6.43
N LEU A 733 28.67 -6.07 5.28
CA LEU A 733 29.37 -7.00 4.40
C LEU A 733 30.60 -7.64 5.08
N VAL A 734 31.30 -6.89 5.93
CA VAL A 734 32.39 -7.42 6.76
C VAL A 734 31.85 -8.40 7.80
N ASP A 735 30.72 -8.08 8.43
CA ASP A 735 30.05 -8.97 9.38
C ASP A 735 29.58 -10.28 8.73
N ILE A 736 29.05 -10.23 7.50
CA ILE A 736 28.72 -11.43 6.72
C ILE A 736 29.93 -12.36 6.61
N ALA A 737 31.11 -11.81 6.27
CA ALA A 737 32.34 -12.58 6.16
C ALA A 737 32.80 -13.11 7.52
N PHE A 738 32.79 -12.27 8.56
CA PHE A 738 33.12 -12.63 9.94
C PHE A 738 32.26 -13.80 10.42
N PHE A 739 30.94 -13.65 10.30
CA PHE A 739 29.96 -14.64 10.75
C PHE A 739 30.08 -15.94 9.97
N ALA A 740 30.21 -15.88 8.64
CA ALA A 740 30.39 -17.07 7.81
C ALA A 740 31.62 -17.89 8.23
N ILE A 741 32.76 -17.23 8.50
CA ILE A 741 34.00 -17.88 8.94
C ILE A 741 33.83 -18.48 10.33
N VAL A 742 33.29 -17.69 11.28
CA VAL A 742 33.13 -18.11 12.68
C VAL A 742 32.15 -19.27 12.78
N SER A 743 30.96 -19.16 12.17
CA SER A 743 29.98 -20.24 12.16
C SER A 743 30.51 -21.50 11.49
N TYR A 744 31.25 -21.38 10.38
CA TYR A 744 31.88 -22.54 9.76
C TYR A 744 32.84 -23.23 10.73
N ALA A 745 33.71 -22.48 11.43
CA ALA A 745 34.66 -23.05 12.38
C ALA A 745 33.96 -23.72 13.58
N ILE A 746 32.97 -23.04 14.16
CA ILE A 746 32.17 -23.56 15.29
C ILE A 746 31.46 -24.85 14.88
N LEU A 747 30.72 -24.84 13.77
CA LEU A 747 29.99 -26.01 13.29
C LEU A 747 30.92 -27.14 12.84
N THR A 748 32.17 -26.84 12.48
CA THR A 748 33.17 -27.87 12.15
C THR A 748 33.69 -28.57 13.40
N VAL A 749 33.92 -27.84 14.49
CA VAL A 749 34.50 -28.37 15.73
C VAL A 749 33.46 -28.99 16.65
N PHE A 750 32.34 -28.29 16.86
CA PHE A 750 31.28 -28.66 17.80
C PHE A 750 30.11 -29.38 17.12
N TRP A 751 30.34 -30.04 15.97
CA TRP A 751 29.27 -30.64 15.17
C TRP A 751 28.41 -31.63 15.93
N LYS A 752 29.00 -32.67 16.53
CA LYS A 752 28.22 -33.75 17.18
C LYS A 752 27.31 -33.25 18.31
N PRO A 753 27.76 -32.42 19.27
CA PRO A 753 26.86 -31.91 20.29
C PRO A 753 25.76 -31.02 19.70
N ILE A 754 26.09 -30.12 18.77
CA ILE A 754 25.09 -29.24 18.14
C ILE A 754 24.05 -30.07 17.37
N ALA A 755 24.50 -31.01 16.53
CA ALA A 755 23.62 -31.86 15.73
C ALA A 755 22.73 -32.75 16.61
N ALA A 756 23.21 -33.21 17.77
CA ALA A 756 22.42 -33.98 18.70
C ALA A 756 21.29 -33.17 19.35
N VAL A 757 21.56 -31.92 19.74
CA VAL A 757 20.59 -31.08 20.46
C VAL A 757 19.56 -30.45 19.52
N ILE A 758 20.00 -29.83 18.41
CA ILE A 758 19.12 -29.02 17.54
C ILE A 758 19.04 -29.55 16.09
N GLY A 759 19.89 -30.50 15.71
CA GLY A 759 19.96 -30.99 14.33
C GLY A 759 18.68 -31.67 13.85
N TRP A 760 17.93 -32.32 14.75
CA TRP A 760 16.65 -32.96 14.42
C TRP A 760 15.57 -31.97 13.96
N LEU A 761 15.70 -30.71 14.34
CA LEU A 761 14.76 -29.62 14.02
C LEU A 761 15.29 -28.76 12.87
N TRP A 762 16.48 -28.19 13.02
CA TRP A 762 17.00 -27.19 12.07
C TRP A 762 17.45 -27.78 10.75
N ILE A 763 18.03 -29.00 10.73
CA ILE A 763 18.49 -29.59 9.46
C ILE A 763 17.29 -29.84 8.54
N PRO A 764 16.21 -30.57 8.93
CA PRO A 764 15.06 -30.76 8.04
C PRO A 764 14.43 -29.45 7.56
N ILE A 765 14.35 -28.44 8.44
CA ILE A 765 13.82 -27.12 8.10
C ILE A 765 14.69 -26.44 7.04
N GLY A 766 16.01 -26.41 7.22
CA GLY A 766 16.92 -25.80 6.24
C GLY A 766 16.99 -26.57 4.92
N GLN A 767 16.76 -27.89 4.93
CA GLN A 767 16.66 -28.68 3.71
C GLN A 767 15.42 -28.36 2.86
N ALA A 768 14.40 -27.74 3.46
CA ALA A 768 13.15 -27.33 2.86
C ALA A 768 12.89 -25.82 3.09
N SER A 769 13.94 -25.00 3.10
CA SER A 769 13.81 -23.60 3.51
C SER A 769 12.86 -22.80 2.61
N LEU A 770 12.82 -23.08 1.30
CA LEU A 770 11.91 -22.38 0.38
C LEU A 770 10.45 -22.77 0.64
N TYR A 771 10.21 -24.02 1.04
CA TYR A 771 8.88 -24.48 1.43
C TYR A 771 8.39 -23.77 2.69
N VAL A 772 9.25 -23.66 3.71
CA VAL A 772 8.92 -22.95 4.95
C VAL A 772 8.68 -21.47 4.69
N PHE A 773 9.51 -20.85 3.84
CA PHE A 773 9.36 -19.47 3.42
C PHE A 773 8.01 -19.19 2.75
N VAL A 774 7.53 -20.09 1.88
CA VAL A 774 6.20 -19.95 1.26
C VAL A 774 5.07 -20.07 2.30
N TRP A 775 5.19 -21.02 3.22
CA TRP A 775 4.15 -21.25 4.24
C TRP A 775 4.03 -20.13 5.27
N GLN A 776 5.11 -19.40 5.54
CA GLN A 776 5.09 -18.33 6.53
C GLN A 776 4.04 -17.26 6.22
N VAL A 777 3.80 -16.96 4.94
CA VAL A 777 2.78 -15.98 4.51
C VAL A 777 1.39 -16.42 4.99
N PHE A 778 1.07 -17.70 4.85
CA PHE A 778 -0.21 -18.25 5.27
C PHE A 778 -0.31 -18.38 6.79
N PHE A 779 0.79 -18.63 7.49
CA PHE A 779 0.78 -18.60 8.95
C PHE A 779 0.58 -17.19 9.50
N ALA A 780 1.26 -16.19 8.94
CA ALA A 780 1.05 -14.79 9.29
C ALA A 780 -0.42 -14.39 9.09
N LEU A 781 -1.01 -14.73 7.94
CA LEU A 781 -2.42 -14.51 7.67
C LEU A 781 -3.34 -15.22 8.69
N ALA A 782 -3.08 -16.50 8.95
CA ALA A 782 -3.92 -17.29 9.87
C ALA A 782 -3.90 -16.70 11.29
N ILE A 783 -2.73 -16.29 11.78
CA ILE A 783 -2.57 -15.66 13.10
C ILE A 783 -3.26 -14.29 13.13
N ALA A 784 -3.00 -13.43 12.13
CA ALA A 784 -3.58 -12.09 12.05
C ALA A 784 -5.11 -12.09 11.89
N SER A 785 -5.69 -13.22 11.47
CA SER A 785 -7.14 -13.39 11.30
C SER A 785 -7.87 -13.81 12.58
N ILE A 786 -7.16 -14.14 13.68
CA ILE A 786 -7.81 -14.51 14.95
C ILE A 786 -8.15 -13.24 15.73
N PRO A 787 -9.45 -12.92 15.92
CA PRO A 787 -9.86 -11.69 16.59
C PRO A 787 -9.71 -11.79 18.11
N GLY A 788 -9.47 -10.64 18.76
CA GLY A 788 -9.55 -10.50 20.22
C GLY A 788 -8.38 -11.09 21.01
N VAL A 789 -7.30 -11.49 20.35
CA VAL A 789 -6.08 -11.99 21.00
C VAL A 789 -5.11 -10.83 21.21
N ASP A 790 -4.61 -10.69 22.44
CA ASP A 790 -3.52 -9.79 22.76
C ASP A 790 -2.19 -10.39 22.30
N TRP A 791 -1.80 -10.09 21.07
CA TRP A 791 -0.56 -10.55 20.46
C TRP A 791 0.70 -9.96 21.09
N TYR A 792 0.59 -8.94 21.97
CA TYR A 792 1.70 -8.37 22.71
C TYR A 792 1.99 -9.11 24.02
N ASN A 793 1.10 -10.02 24.43
CA ASN A 793 1.33 -10.89 25.57
C ASN A 793 2.45 -11.89 25.25
N GLY A 794 3.60 -11.73 25.92
CA GLY A 794 4.79 -12.54 25.66
C GLY A 794 4.61 -14.05 25.85
N TRP A 795 3.66 -14.49 26.69
CA TRP A 795 3.36 -15.92 26.87
C TRP A 795 2.52 -16.48 25.74
N ILE A 796 1.57 -15.70 25.22
CA ILE A 796 0.78 -16.07 24.04
C ILE A 796 1.73 -16.20 22.85
N GLY A 797 2.59 -15.20 22.61
CA GLY A 797 3.55 -15.26 21.53
C GLY A 797 4.57 -16.39 21.67
N PHE A 798 5.01 -16.72 22.89
CA PHE A 798 5.85 -17.91 23.13
C PHE A 798 5.15 -19.21 22.74
N ALA A 799 3.89 -19.39 23.16
CA ALA A 799 3.12 -20.59 22.88
C ALA A 799 2.83 -20.74 21.38
N VAL A 800 2.45 -19.64 20.72
CA VAL A 800 2.09 -19.62 19.28
C VAL A 800 3.32 -19.88 18.41
N HIS A 801 4.44 -19.22 18.67
CA HIS A 801 5.70 -19.53 17.98
C HIS A 801 6.15 -20.96 18.22
N SER A 802 6.09 -21.48 19.44
CA SER A 802 6.43 -22.89 19.73
C SER A 802 5.56 -23.85 18.92
N ALA A 803 4.25 -23.62 18.90
CA ALA A 803 3.30 -24.42 18.15
C ALA A 803 3.59 -24.37 16.64
N LEU A 804 3.92 -23.20 16.11
CA LEU A 804 4.23 -22.99 14.70
C LEU A 804 5.53 -23.67 14.29
N ILE A 805 6.58 -23.59 15.11
CA ILE A 805 7.85 -24.28 14.88
C ILE A 805 7.63 -25.80 14.81
N ILE A 806 6.84 -26.34 15.75
CA ILE A 806 6.49 -27.77 15.78
C ILE A 806 5.63 -28.15 14.57
N LEU A 807 4.67 -27.31 14.19
CA LEU A 807 3.80 -27.52 13.02
C LEU A 807 4.62 -27.57 11.73
N VAL A 808 5.52 -26.60 11.52
CA VAL A 808 6.43 -26.55 10.37
C VAL A 808 7.28 -27.82 10.30
N TRP A 809 7.88 -28.22 11.43
CA TRP A 809 8.65 -29.45 11.51
C TRP A 809 7.81 -30.68 11.17
N TYR A 810 6.59 -30.77 11.69
CA TYR A 810 5.66 -31.87 11.42
C TYR A 810 5.26 -31.93 9.94
N MET A 811 4.92 -30.80 9.32
CA MET A 811 4.59 -30.69 7.89
C MET A 811 5.73 -31.18 7.01
N ILE A 812 6.97 -30.82 7.35
CA ILE A 812 8.18 -31.29 6.65
C ILE A 812 8.36 -32.80 6.80
N ARG A 813 8.19 -33.34 8.01
CA ARG A 813 8.30 -34.79 8.28
C ARG A 813 7.25 -35.59 7.52
N ARG A 814 6.04 -35.03 7.37
CA ARG A 814 4.95 -35.61 6.58
C ARG A 814 5.02 -35.30 5.09
N LYS A 815 6.00 -34.51 4.63
CA LYS A 815 6.16 -34.07 3.23
C LYS A 815 4.89 -33.42 2.67
N PHE A 816 4.16 -32.69 3.50
CA PHE A 816 2.89 -32.08 3.14
C PHE A 816 3.07 -31.12 1.96
N LEU A 817 2.34 -31.33 0.86
CA LEU A 817 2.43 -30.53 -0.38
C LEU A 817 3.84 -30.38 -1.02
N PHE A 818 4.77 -31.29 -0.75
CA PHE A 818 6.12 -31.26 -1.38
C PHE A 818 6.11 -31.49 -2.90
N SER A 819 5.00 -31.98 -3.46
CA SER A 819 4.79 -32.12 -4.90
C SER A 819 4.52 -30.78 -5.59
N VAL A 820 3.93 -29.82 -4.87
CA VAL A 820 3.47 -28.54 -5.41
C VAL A 820 4.50 -27.45 -5.11
N ILE A 821 4.91 -27.32 -3.83
CA ILE A 821 5.76 -26.24 -3.36
C ILE A 821 7.25 -26.66 -3.47
N PRO A 822 8.13 -25.82 -4.03
CA PRO A 822 9.57 -26.10 -4.10
C PRO A 822 10.23 -26.11 -2.72
N ARG A 823 11.34 -26.85 -2.59
CA ARG A 823 12.11 -27.04 -1.35
C ARG A 823 13.37 -26.20 -1.29
#